data_AF-A0A966BQI0-F1
#
_entry.id   AF-A0A966BQI0-F1
#
_cell.length_a   1.000
_cell.length_b   1.000
_cell.length_c   1.000
_cell.angle_alpha   90.00
_cell.angle_beta   90.00
_cell.angle_gamma   90.00
#
_symmetry.space_group_name_H-M   'P 1'
#
loop_
_entity.id
_entity.type
_entity.pdbx_description
1 polymer ?
#
loop_
_entity_poly.entity_id
_entity_poly.type
_entity_poly.pdbx_seq_one_letter_code
_entity_poly.pdbx_strand_id
1 'polypeptide(L)'
;KDHSRDLMLLSATPHQGNHFQFWMLVQLLNPTLFGSPEDMLENRHRLNTVMYRRTKADACQPDGSPLFARRWVHTESFVMGEEERRFYEKLREYLEDGFNLAQRQGGKGRALGFLMAIFQKIAASSFAAVRRTLKRRLLMLTLHEAFLRDKDLDIEGRERLTDEARELIHQEFNLARDGIGRSEVDRVLADLKYRLVKKLDEEALELASDPYGSEYSAAHAEEAASAVVELHLPEERLRIGDLLKVFPQQRETKAQKLLDGLGTLWRQNPNEKIVVFATYLGTVDLIAREIEQTFPGQGVAVLRGGDHGAKLAAERRFRLKDGPRVLVCTAAGREGINLQFARILFNFDLPWNPMDVEQRIGRIHRYGQNHTAQVYNLVLSDTIEGRIFLMLDEKLTEIARTVGKVDDQGNVAEDLRAQILGQLSERLNYDRLYQEALSDPELKRTQVELEAALSNSREARQVVFDLFQDLEGFSLDDYKPFSDVSSSLDRLVRFMSAAVTDRQQRLVKVDDQTYDLVTVDGARKARFTLNRETATSNDNVELMGLDHPLVQEELGRWRIVPPEDLGIAVAAEVDDPVLLSFWMVETSGKNGERRVVVQPIAVKQDGTRVPAVERQCERYLQSPITTPRFTPDQRLEMFSRAVEPTLQRELKHKGAANGDGSYSAELIGYVEIVGQGA
;
A
#
# COMPACT_ATOMS: atom_id res chain seq x y z
N LYS A 1 28.44 -1.46 -2.60
CA LYS A 1 28.47 -0.41 -1.56
C LYS A 1 29.14 0.88 -2.06
N ASP A 2 29.74 0.90 -3.26
CA ASP A 2 30.54 2.04 -3.77
C ASP A 2 29.74 3.17 -4.45
N HIS A 3 28.40 3.17 -4.34
CA HIS A 3 27.53 4.15 -5.00
C HIS A 3 26.57 4.90 -4.06
N SER A 4 26.52 4.55 -2.77
CA SER A 4 25.66 5.22 -1.79
C SER A 4 26.33 5.30 -0.42
N ARG A 5 26.44 6.51 0.14
CA ARG A 5 27.02 6.74 1.48
C ARG A 5 26.15 6.13 2.58
N ASP A 6 24.83 6.21 2.43
CA ASP A 6 23.85 5.79 3.44
C ASP A 6 22.83 4.83 2.82
N LEU A 7 22.35 3.85 3.60
CA LEU A 7 21.29 2.90 3.23
C LEU A 7 20.14 3.02 4.23
N MET A 8 18.94 3.33 3.73
CA MET A 8 17.72 3.37 4.52
C MET A 8 16.72 2.35 3.97
N LEU A 9 16.28 1.42 4.81
CA LEU A 9 15.25 0.45 4.46
C LEU A 9 13.91 0.90 5.05
N LEU A 10 12.91 1.09 4.20
CA LEU A 10 11.56 1.48 4.60
C LEU A 10 10.62 0.30 4.41
N SER A 11 9.89 -0.10 5.47
CA SER A 11 8.85 -1.12 5.40
C SER A 11 7.55 -0.60 6.02
N ALA A 12 6.45 -0.81 5.33
CA ALA A 12 5.09 -0.50 5.81
C ALA A 12 4.38 -1.73 6.41
N THR A 13 4.95 -2.93 6.22
CA THR A 13 4.38 -4.19 6.72
C THR A 13 5.13 -4.64 7.97
N PRO A 14 4.44 -5.13 9.01
CA PRO A 14 5.09 -5.78 10.13
C PRO A 14 5.95 -6.95 9.62
N HIS A 15 6.96 -7.30 10.41
CA HIS A 15 7.73 -8.53 10.24
C HIS A 15 6.79 -9.71 9.98
N GLN A 16 6.95 -10.40 8.85
CA GLN A 16 6.14 -11.57 8.47
C GLN A 16 6.47 -12.81 9.32
N GLY A 17 7.29 -12.62 10.36
CA GLY A 17 7.64 -13.64 11.32
C GLY A 17 8.89 -14.47 10.94
N ASN A 18 9.28 -14.50 9.67
CA ASN A 18 10.47 -15.20 9.22
C ASN A 18 11.77 -14.55 9.74
N HIS A 19 12.22 -15.00 10.91
CA HIS A 19 13.40 -14.48 11.61
C HIS A 19 14.68 -14.54 10.77
N PHE A 20 14.84 -15.56 9.92
CA PHE A 20 16.00 -15.69 9.04
C PHE A 20 16.04 -14.60 7.97
N GLN A 21 14.91 -14.38 7.27
CA GLN A 21 14.81 -13.31 6.28
C GLN A 21 15.01 -11.94 6.90
N PHE A 22 14.47 -11.72 8.10
CA PHE A 22 14.64 -10.46 8.80
C PHE A 22 16.09 -10.24 9.27
N TRP A 23 16.75 -11.26 9.81
CA TRP A 23 18.16 -11.22 10.15
C TRP A 23 19.02 -10.87 8.93
N MET A 24 18.74 -11.45 7.76
CA MET A 24 19.42 -11.12 6.50
C MET A 24 19.25 -9.63 6.13
N LEU A 25 18.07 -9.05 6.32
CA LEU A 25 17.84 -7.62 6.10
C LEU A 25 18.62 -6.75 7.09
N VAL A 26 18.65 -7.14 8.36
CA VAL A 26 19.43 -6.45 9.39
C VAL A 26 20.93 -6.51 9.10
N GLN A 27 21.44 -7.63 8.58
CA GLN A 27 22.84 -7.74 8.16
C GLN A 27 23.24 -6.78 7.05
N LEU A 28 22.30 -6.37 6.18
CA LEU A 28 22.56 -5.36 5.16
C LEU A 28 22.81 -3.98 5.79
N LEU A 29 22.10 -3.66 6.89
CA LEU A 29 22.28 -2.43 7.66
C LEU A 29 23.55 -2.48 8.50
N ASN A 30 23.71 -3.55 9.29
CA ASN A 30 24.89 -3.76 10.12
C ASN A 30 25.22 -5.27 10.26
N PRO A 31 26.26 -5.77 9.56
CA PRO A 31 26.60 -7.20 9.56
C PRO A 31 27.21 -7.69 10.87
N THR A 32 27.63 -6.79 11.77
CA THR A 32 28.24 -7.17 13.06
C THR A 32 27.25 -7.17 14.22
N LEU A 33 25.98 -6.81 13.98
CA LEU A 33 24.99 -6.65 15.03
C LEU A 33 24.57 -8.00 15.64
N PHE A 34 24.47 -9.05 14.81
CA PHE A 34 24.06 -10.40 15.19
C PHE A 34 24.82 -11.47 14.40
N GLY A 35 25.26 -12.53 15.10
CA GLY A 35 25.97 -13.66 14.51
C GLY A 35 25.07 -14.72 13.87
N SER A 36 23.82 -14.84 14.33
CA SER A 36 22.82 -15.76 13.80
C SER A 36 21.38 -15.25 14.04
N PRO A 37 20.36 -15.87 13.40
CA PRO A 37 18.95 -15.57 13.70
C PRO A 37 18.58 -15.83 15.17
N GLU A 38 19.15 -16.86 15.79
CA GLU A 38 18.93 -17.19 17.20
C GLU A 38 19.58 -16.16 18.13
N ASP A 39 20.80 -15.71 17.82
CA ASP A 39 21.47 -14.62 18.54
C ASP A 39 20.66 -13.31 18.46
N MET A 40 20.07 -13.02 17.30
CA MET A 40 19.15 -11.89 17.15
C MET A 40 17.92 -12.01 18.04
N LEU A 41 17.40 -13.22 18.24
CA LEU A 41 16.28 -13.48 19.14
C LEU A 41 16.69 -13.43 20.63
N GLU A 42 17.91 -13.78 20.99
CA GLU A 42 18.37 -13.68 22.37
C GLU A 42 18.74 -12.24 22.74
N ASN A 43 19.36 -11.49 21.82
CA ASN A 43 19.92 -10.15 22.05
C ASN A 43 19.12 -9.02 21.36
N ARG A 44 17.80 -9.15 21.31
CA ARG A 44 16.87 -8.28 20.52
C ARG A 44 17.01 -6.77 20.78
N HIS A 45 17.33 -6.35 22.00
CA HIS A 45 17.50 -4.94 22.37
C HIS A 45 18.50 -4.18 21.48
N ARG A 46 19.45 -4.89 20.85
CA ARG A 46 20.42 -4.30 19.91
C ARG A 46 19.79 -3.79 18.62
N LEU A 47 18.58 -4.27 18.24
CA LEU A 47 17.85 -3.80 17.06
C LEU A 47 17.55 -2.30 17.12
N ASN A 48 17.48 -1.71 18.31
CA ASN A 48 17.20 -0.29 18.52
C ASN A 48 18.25 0.64 17.91
N THR A 49 19.44 0.10 17.64
CA THR A 49 20.52 0.84 16.98
C THR A 49 20.31 1.03 15.48
N VAL A 50 19.45 0.21 14.84
CA VAL A 50 19.27 0.17 13.38
C VAL A 50 17.82 0.25 12.94
N MET A 51 16.86 0.04 13.84
CA MET A 51 15.44 -0.01 13.52
C MET A 51 14.66 1.06 14.29
N TYR A 52 13.91 1.86 13.54
CA TYR A 52 12.97 2.84 14.09
C TYR A 52 11.56 2.50 13.63
N ARG A 53 10.62 2.44 14.58
CA ARG A 53 9.21 2.14 14.30
C ARG A 53 8.33 3.18 14.96
N ARG A 54 7.38 3.73 14.20
CA ARG A 54 6.29 4.57 14.72
C ARG A 54 4.97 3.92 14.35
N THR A 55 4.09 3.74 15.32
CA THR A 55 2.72 3.31 15.03
C THR A 55 1.89 4.48 14.56
N LYS A 56 0.70 4.21 13.99
CA LYS A 56 -0.27 5.28 13.68
C LYS A 56 -0.74 6.03 14.93
N ALA A 57 -0.70 5.39 16.10
CA ALA A 57 -1.05 6.02 17.37
C ALA A 57 0.05 7.00 17.83
N ASP A 58 1.32 6.69 17.56
CA ASP A 58 2.46 7.56 17.91
C ASP A 58 2.62 8.74 16.93
N ALA A 59 2.03 8.63 15.75
CA ALA A 59 2.10 9.67 14.73
C ALA A 59 1.12 10.81 15.06
N CYS A 60 1.68 11.92 15.53
CA CYS A 60 0.94 13.15 15.82
C CYS A 60 1.38 14.29 14.91
N GLN A 61 0.51 15.28 14.76
CA GLN A 61 0.84 16.59 14.22
C GLN A 61 1.77 17.35 15.20
N PRO A 62 2.43 18.45 14.75
CA PRO A 62 3.28 19.26 15.60
C PRO A 62 2.60 19.86 16.84
N ASP A 63 1.26 19.95 16.83
CA ASP A 63 0.44 20.42 17.96
C ASP A 63 0.05 19.29 18.94
N GLY A 64 0.50 18.06 18.69
CA GLY A 64 0.18 16.88 19.49
C GLY A 64 -1.15 16.22 19.14
N SER A 65 -1.91 16.74 18.16
CA SER A 65 -3.16 16.10 17.71
C SER A 65 -2.89 14.83 16.89
N PRO A 66 -3.76 13.80 16.95
CA PRO A 66 -3.57 12.57 16.18
C PRO A 66 -3.51 12.83 14.67
N LEU A 67 -2.53 12.24 13.99
CA LEU A 67 -2.35 12.40 12.54
C LEU A 67 -3.36 11.56 11.72
N PHE A 68 -3.86 10.48 12.30
CA PHE A 68 -4.78 9.54 11.65
C PHE A 68 -6.18 9.63 12.27
N ALA A 69 -7.21 9.65 11.42
CA ALA A 69 -8.59 9.50 11.88
C ALA A 69 -8.79 8.15 12.58
N ARG A 70 -9.77 8.08 13.49
CA ARG A 70 -10.12 6.82 14.16
C ARG A 70 -10.70 5.81 13.16
N ARG A 71 -10.69 4.53 13.55
CA ARG A 71 -11.39 3.46 12.83
C ARG A 71 -12.32 2.71 13.77
N TRP A 72 -13.47 2.29 13.26
CA TRP A 72 -14.39 1.39 13.93
C TRP A 72 -14.53 0.13 13.10
N VAL A 73 -14.39 -1.02 13.74
CA VAL A 73 -14.48 -2.33 13.10
C VAL A 73 -15.63 -3.09 13.73
N HIS A 74 -16.70 -3.28 12.97
CA HIS A 74 -17.90 -3.99 13.36
C HIS A 74 -17.89 -5.38 12.75
N THR A 75 -18.03 -6.41 13.58
CA THR A 75 -18.25 -7.78 13.12
C THR A 75 -19.74 -8.09 13.23
N GLU A 76 -20.41 -8.10 12.08
CA GLU A 76 -21.84 -8.41 11.98
C GLU A 76 -22.01 -9.91 11.72
N SER A 77 -22.39 -10.65 12.76
CA SER A 77 -22.67 -12.07 12.67
C SER A 77 -24.16 -12.36 12.52
N PHE A 78 -24.49 -13.35 11.68
CA PHE A 78 -25.86 -13.80 11.43
C PHE A 78 -25.87 -15.26 10.98
N VAL A 79 -27.05 -15.87 10.94
CA VAL A 79 -27.26 -17.27 10.57
C VAL A 79 -27.82 -17.41 9.16
N MET A 80 -27.57 -18.55 8.52
CA MET A 80 -28.13 -18.90 7.22
C MET A 80 -29.66 -19.07 7.27
N GLY A 81 -30.31 -18.79 6.13
CA GLY A 81 -31.69 -19.18 5.90
C GLY A 81 -31.84 -20.71 5.78
N GLU A 82 -33.08 -21.22 5.83
CA GLU A 82 -33.30 -22.69 5.80
C GLU A 82 -32.83 -23.35 4.49
N GLU A 83 -33.10 -22.73 3.33
CA GLU A 83 -32.65 -23.23 2.03
C GLU A 83 -31.11 -23.25 1.92
N GLU A 84 -30.46 -22.19 2.41
CA GLU A 84 -29.00 -22.07 2.47
C GLU A 84 -28.38 -23.14 3.38
N ARG A 85 -28.96 -23.35 4.57
CA ARG A 85 -28.49 -24.38 5.50
C ARG A 85 -28.56 -25.76 4.88
N ARG A 86 -29.67 -26.10 4.22
CA ARG A 86 -29.82 -27.39 3.52
C ARG A 86 -28.78 -27.58 2.42
N PHE A 87 -28.50 -26.54 1.65
CA PHE A 87 -27.45 -26.57 0.63
C PHE A 87 -26.06 -26.73 1.26
N TYR A 88 -25.75 -25.97 2.30
CA TYR A 88 -24.47 -26.03 3.00
C TYR A 88 -24.22 -27.41 3.65
N GLU A 89 -25.22 -28.03 4.25
CA GLU A 89 -25.13 -29.38 4.81
C GLU A 89 -24.76 -30.40 3.73
N LYS A 90 -25.41 -30.34 2.56
CA LYS A 90 -25.09 -31.22 1.44
C LYS A 90 -23.70 -30.94 0.86
N LEU A 91 -23.32 -29.68 0.77
CA LEU A 91 -21.98 -29.29 0.33
C LEU A 91 -20.92 -29.84 1.29
N ARG A 92 -21.18 -29.78 2.60
CA ARG A 92 -20.29 -30.34 3.62
C ARG A 92 -20.13 -31.85 3.47
N GLU A 93 -21.23 -32.60 3.25
CA GLU A 93 -21.15 -34.04 2.96
C GLU A 93 -20.25 -34.33 1.75
N TYR A 94 -20.38 -33.54 0.67
CA TYR A 94 -19.53 -33.65 -0.51
C TYR A 94 -18.04 -33.39 -0.21
N LEU A 95 -17.74 -32.35 0.58
CA LEU A 95 -16.37 -32.01 0.98
C LEU A 95 -15.76 -33.08 1.90
N GLU A 96 -16.51 -33.55 2.90
CA GLU A 96 -16.11 -34.60 3.83
C GLU A 96 -15.73 -35.89 3.08
N ASP A 97 -16.56 -36.31 2.12
CA ASP A 97 -16.28 -37.48 1.28
C ASP A 97 -14.99 -37.29 0.46
N GLY A 98 -14.77 -36.09 -0.07
CA GLY A 98 -13.55 -35.75 -0.80
C GLY A 98 -12.29 -35.81 0.05
N PHE A 99 -12.32 -35.23 1.25
CA PHE A 99 -11.21 -35.29 2.19
C PHE A 99 -10.95 -36.72 2.70
N ASN A 100 -12.01 -37.48 2.97
CA ASN A 100 -11.89 -38.88 3.37
C ASN A 100 -11.24 -39.74 2.27
N LEU A 101 -11.59 -39.51 1.00
CA LEU A 101 -10.97 -40.18 -0.13
C LEU A 101 -9.50 -39.76 -0.30
N ALA A 102 -9.21 -38.47 -0.14
CA ALA A 102 -7.86 -37.93 -0.19
C ALA A 102 -6.94 -38.60 0.85
N GLN A 103 -7.41 -38.76 2.10
CA GLN A 103 -6.63 -39.44 3.15
C GLN A 103 -6.34 -40.91 2.81
N ARG A 104 -7.26 -41.60 2.14
CA ARG A 104 -7.12 -43.03 1.78
C ARG A 104 -6.17 -43.27 0.60
N GLN A 105 -5.94 -42.28 -0.28
CA GLN A 105 -5.17 -42.43 -1.52
C GLN A 105 -3.69 -42.02 -1.44
N GLY A 106 -3.16 -41.66 -0.26
CA GLY A 106 -1.74 -41.30 -0.10
C GLY A 106 -1.33 -40.09 -0.95
N GLY A 107 -0.21 -40.19 -1.68
CA GLY A 107 0.36 -39.07 -2.47
C GLY A 107 -0.58 -38.46 -3.51
N LYS A 108 -1.34 -39.29 -4.26
CA LYS A 108 -2.38 -38.80 -5.21
C LYS A 108 -3.58 -38.15 -4.51
N GLY A 109 -3.82 -38.53 -3.26
CA GLY A 109 -4.87 -37.94 -2.43
C GLY A 109 -4.59 -36.50 -2.04
N ARG A 110 -3.32 -36.06 -1.97
CA ARG A 110 -2.96 -34.69 -1.59
C ARG A 110 -3.59 -33.64 -2.51
N ALA A 111 -3.51 -33.84 -3.82
CA ALA A 111 -4.07 -32.90 -4.80
C ALA A 111 -5.61 -32.88 -4.77
N LEU A 112 -6.27 -34.01 -4.48
CA LEU A 112 -7.71 -34.05 -4.22
C LEU A 112 -8.08 -33.28 -2.93
N GLY A 113 -7.26 -33.39 -1.89
CA GLY A 113 -7.41 -32.60 -0.67
C GLY A 113 -7.31 -31.09 -0.93
N PHE A 114 -6.37 -30.65 -1.77
CA PHE A 114 -6.26 -29.26 -2.21
C PHE A 114 -7.51 -28.79 -2.97
N LEU A 115 -8.06 -29.62 -3.84
CA LEU A 115 -9.32 -29.32 -4.55
C LEU A 115 -10.48 -29.10 -3.57
N MET A 116 -10.63 -29.98 -2.58
CA MET A 116 -11.70 -29.85 -1.57
C MET A 116 -11.50 -28.59 -0.71
N ALA A 117 -10.26 -28.27 -0.34
CA ALA A 117 -9.95 -27.04 0.36
C ALA A 117 -10.34 -25.80 -0.46
N ILE A 118 -10.09 -25.78 -1.78
CA ILE A 118 -10.50 -24.66 -2.64
C ILE A 118 -12.04 -24.51 -2.66
N PHE A 119 -12.80 -25.60 -2.81
CA PHE A 119 -14.26 -25.53 -2.77
C PHE A 119 -14.78 -25.01 -1.43
N GLN A 120 -14.19 -25.44 -0.32
CA GLN A 120 -14.49 -24.91 1.00
C GLN A 120 -14.21 -23.41 1.09
N LYS A 121 -13.03 -22.96 0.62
CA LYS A 121 -12.65 -21.55 0.62
C LYS A 121 -13.62 -20.68 -0.18
N ILE A 122 -14.09 -21.17 -1.33
CA ILE A 122 -15.08 -20.47 -2.16
C ILE A 122 -16.45 -20.40 -1.46
N ALA A 123 -16.89 -21.50 -0.83
CA ALA A 123 -18.18 -21.57 -0.15
C ALA A 123 -18.30 -20.61 1.05
N ALA A 124 -17.18 -20.36 1.74
CA ALA A 124 -17.11 -19.40 2.83
C ALA A 124 -17.39 -17.95 2.37
N SER A 125 -17.07 -17.65 1.10
CA SER A 125 -17.34 -16.35 0.52
C SER A 125 -18.81 -16.18 0.16
N SER A 126 -19.31 -16.98 -0.79
CA SER A 126 -20.69 -16.92 -1.29
C SER A 126 -21.14 -18.25 -1.88
N PHE A 127 -22.42 -18.57 -1.71
CA PHE A 127 -23.01 -19.76 -2.33
C PHE A 127 -23.10 -19.65 -3.86
N ALA A 128 -23.27 -18.45 -4.40
CA ALA A 128 -23.27 -18.20 -5.84
C ALA A 128 -21.88 -18.48 -6.45
N ALA A 129 -20.81 -18.13 -5.74
CA ALA A 129 -19.44 -18.42 -6.19
C ALA A 129 -19.19 -19.92 -6.23
N VAL A 130 -19.54 -20.67 -5.16
CA VAL A 130 -19.36 -22.13 -5.17
C VAL A 130 -20.25 -22.81 -6.20
N ARG A 131 -21.50 -22.32 -6.40
CA ARG A 131 -22.38 -22.81 -7.47
C ARG A 131 -21.77 -22.63 -8.85
N ARG A 132 -21.21 -21.45 -9.13
CA ARG A 132 -20.53 -21.15 -10.41
C ARG A 132 -19.36 -22.11 -10.63
N THR A 133 -18.55 -22.34 -9.61
CA THR A 133 -17.42 -23.29 -9.67
C THR A 133 -17.90 -24.72 -9.86
N LEU A 134 -18.93 -25.16 -9.14
CA LEU A 134 -19.54 -26.49 -9.28
C LEU A 134 -20.13 -26.73 -10.67
N LYS A 135 -20.80 -25.73 -11.27
CA LYS A 135 -21.30 -25.83 -12.64
C LYS A 135 -20.17 -25.96 -13.67
N ARG A 136 -19.11 -25.18 -13.52
CA ARG A 136 -17.92 -25.25 -14.39
C ARG A 136 -17.20 -26.58 -14.25
N ARG A 137 -17.05 -27.06 -13.01
CA ARG A 137 -16.55 -28.39 -12.66
C ARG A 137 -17.38 -29.49 -13.32
N LEU A 138 -18.71 -29.43 -13.22
CA LEU A 138 -19.62 -30.37 -13.87
C LEU A 138 -19.43 -30.38 -15.39
N LEU A 139 -19.37 -29.20 -16.02
CA LEU A 139 -19.11 -29.07 -17.45
C LEU A 139 -17.78 -29.71 -17.86
N MET A 140 -16.70 -29.43 -17.13
CA MET A 140 -15.38 -30.00 -17.40
C MET A 140 -15.37 -31.52 -17.22
N LEU A 141 -16.02 -32.06 -16.17
CA LEU A 141 -16.16 -33.50 -15.96
C LEU A 141 -16.98 -34.17 -17.07
N THR A 142 -18.07 -33.53 -17.53
CA THR A 142 -18.87 -34.02 -18.66
C THR A 142 -18.04 -34.10 -19.95
N LEU A 143 -17.20 -33.09 -20.21
CA LEU A 143 -16.29 -33.09 -21.36
C LEU A 143 -15.17 -34.14 -21.23
N HIS A 144 -14.65 -34.31 -20.02
CA HIS A 144 -13.66 -35.35 -19.74
C HIS A 144 -14.22 -36.75 -20.00
N GLU A 145 -15.43 -37.03 -19.52
CA GLU A 145 -16.07 -38.31 -19.78
C GLU A 145 -16.38 -38.51 -21.26
N ALA A 146 -16.82 -37.45 -21.98
CA ALA A 146 -16.99 -37.52 -23.43
C ALA A 146 -15.69 -37.90 -24.16
N PHE A 147 -14.56 -37.37 -23.70
CA PHE A 147 -13.23 -37.69 -24.23
C PHE A 147 -12.81 -39.14 -23.92
N LEU A 148 -13.14 -39.66 -22.73
CA LEU A 148 -12.91 -41.07 -22.40
C LEU A 148 -13.77 -42.00 -23.27
N ARG A 149 -15.05 -41.68 -23.49
CA ARG A 149 -15.94 -42.45 -24.37
C ARG A 149 -15.46 -42.47 -25.82
N ASP A 150 -14.92 -41.36 -26.31
CA ASP A 150 -14.29 -41.29 -27.64
C ASP A 150 -13.10 -42.25 -27.76
N LYS A 151 -12.27 -42.37 -26.71
CA LYS A 151 -11.17 -43.36 -26.66
C LYS A 151 -11.66 -44.81 -26.62
N ASP A 152 -12.77 -45.05 -25.96
CA ASP A 152 -13.41 -46.37 -25.89
C ASP A 152 -14.21 -46.71 -27.16
N LEU A 153 -14.17 -45.85 -28.19
CA LEU A 153 -14.92 -45.97 -29.44
C LEU A 153 -16.46 -45.99 -29.25
N ASP A 154 -16.94 -45.44 -28.14
CA ASP A 154 -18.37 -45.25 -27.84
C ASP A 154 -18.86 -43.91 -28.40
N ILE A 155 -19.26 -43.94 -29.68
CA ILE A 155 -19.73 -42.75 -30.41
C ILE A 155 -21.02 -42.21 -29.81
N GLU A 156 -21.99 -43.08 -29.49
CA GLU A 156 -23.29 -42.67 -28.95
C GLU A 156 -23.13 -42.02 -27.57
N GLY A 157 -22.30 -42.60 -26.70
CA GLY A 157 -21.98 -42.03 -25.39
C GLY A 157 -21.31 -40.67 -25.50
N ARG A 158 -20.33 -40.53 -26.40
CA ARG A 158 -19.64 -39.26 -26.67
C ARG A 158 -20.59 -38.17 -27.16
N GLU A 159 -21.47 -38.48 -28.12
CA GLU A 159 -22.42 -37.52 -28.68
C GLU A 159 -23.39 -37.02 -27.60
N ARG A 160 -23.99 -37.94 -26.84
CA ARG A 160 -24.88 -37.60 -25.72
C ARG A 160 -24.24 -36.66 -24.71
N LEU A 161 -22.99 -36.92 -24.32
CA LEU A 161 -22.26 -36.09 -23.35
C LEU A 161 -21.83 -34.74 -23.94
N THR A 162 -21.52 -34.70 -25.24
CA THR A 162 -21.22 -33.45 -25.94
C THR A 162 -22.45 -32.56 -26.02
N ASP A 163 -23.63 -33.13 -26.28
CA ASP A 163 -24.89 -32.39 -26.30
C ASP A 163 -25.29 -31.90 -24.90
N GLU A 164 -25.07 -32.72 -23.86
CA GLU A 164 -25.23 -32.29 -22.48
C GLU A 164 -24.32 -31.10 -22.14
N ALA A 165 -23.06 -31.13 -22.56
CA ALA A 165 -22.12 -30.02 -22.37
C ALA A 165 -22.56 -28.74 -23.11
N ARG A 166 -23.11 -28.87 -24.32
CA ARG A 166 -23.68 -27.72 -25.07
C ARG A 166 -24.82 -27.06 -24.30
N GLU A 167 -25.74 -27.86 -23.75
CA GLU A 167 -26.85 -27.33 -22.94
C GLU A 167 -26.37 -26.67 -21.65
N LEU A 168 -25.36 -27.22 -20.98
CA LEU A 168 -24.73 -26.57 -19.82
C LEU A 168 -24.10 -25.21 -20.20
N ILE A 169 -23.45 -25.10 -21.36
CA ILE A 169 -22.87 -23.83 -21.85
C ILE A 169 -23.96 -22.81 -22.14
N HIS A 170 -25.07 -23.21 -22.80
CA HIS A 170 -26.20 -22.32 -23.03
C HIS A 170 -26.72 -21.70 -21.72
N GLN A 171 -26.89 -22.52 -20.70
CA GLN A 171 -27.42 -22.08 -19.41
C GLN A 171 -26.43 -21.21 -18.64
N GLU A 172 -25.15 -21.57 -18.61
CA GLU A 172 -24.16 -20.86 -17.79
C GLU A 172 -23.78 -19.49 -18.37
N PHE A 173 -23.66 -19.39 -19.69
CA PHE A 173 -23.30 -18.14 -20.37
C PHE A 173 -24.51 -17.33 -20.85
N ASN A 174 -25.73 -17.80 -20.53
CA ASN A 174 -26.99 -17.19 -20.96
C ASN A 174 -27.04 -16.95 -22.48
N LEU A 175 -26.59 -17.94 -23.26
CA LEU A 175 -26.53 -17.87 -24.71
C LEU A 175 -27.84 -18.36 -25.33
N ALA A 176 -28.37 -17.60 -26.29
CA ALA A 176 -29.58 -17.98 -27.02
C ALA A 176 -29.42 -19.31 -27.77
N ARG A 177 -30.52 -20.03 -28.03
CA ARG A 177 -30.51 -21.30 -28.79
C ARG A 177 -30.64 -21.10 -30.31
N ASP A 178 -30.37 -19.89 -30.78
CA ASP A 178 -30.38 -19.50 -32.19
C ASP A 178 -29.04 -19.78 -32.88
N GLY A 179 -28.91 -19.40 -34.15
CA GLY A 179 -27.67 -19.65 -34.91
C GLY A 179 -26.43 -19.00 -34.29
N ILE A 180 -26.57 -17.77 -33.78
CA ILE A 180 -25.45 -17.01 -33.18
C ILE A 180 -25.02 -17.65 -31.86
N GLY A 181 -25.98 -17.91 -30.98
CA GLY A 181 -25.69 -18.52 -29.69
C GLY A 181 -25.15 -19.94 -29.81
N ARG A 182 -25.59 -20.73 -30.79
CA ARG A 182 -24.97 -22.03 -31.10
C ARG A 182 -23.52 -21.90 -31.56
N SER A 183 -23.20 -20.92 -32.41
CA SER A 183 -21.81 -20.66 -32.81
C SER A 183 -20.93 -20.21 -31.63
N GLU A 184 -21.45 -19.40 -30.72
CA GLU A 184 -20.74 -19.04 -29.49
C GLU A 184 -20.53 -20.26 -28.58
N VAL A 185 -21.54 -21.15 -28.46
CA VAL A 185 -21.41 -22.41 -27.72
C VAL A 185 -20.33 -23.29 -28.33
N ASP A 186 -20.28 -23.43 -29.66
CA ASP A 186 -19.22 -24.16 -30.36
C ASP A 186 -17.83 -23.59 -30.07
N ARG A 187 -17.70 -22.27 -30.07
CA ARG A 187 -16.45 -21.57 -29.74
C ARG A 187 -16.01 -21.85 -28.32
N VAL A 188 -16.91 -21.73 -27.34
CA VAL A 188 -16.63 -22.02 -25.92
C VAL A 188 -16.28 -23.48 -25.72
N LEU A 189 -17.03 -24.39 -26.35
CA LEU A 189 -16.81 -25.83 -26.30
C LEU A 189 -15.42 -26.21 -26.82
N ALA A 190 -15.00 -25.63 -27.94
CA ALA A 190 -13.67 -25.84 -28.52
C ALA A 190 -12.56 -25.37 -27.58
N ASP A 191 -12.72 -24.18 -26.97
CA ASP A 191 -11.76 -23.64 -25.99
C ASP A 191 -11.64 -24.53 -24.75
N LEU A 192 -12.77 -25.00 -24.20
CA LEU A 192 -12.77 -25.90 -23.04
C LEU A 192 -12.14 -27.26 -23.36
N LYS A 193 -12.42 -27.84 -24.54
CA LYS A 193 -11.76 -29.06 -25.01
C LYS A 193 -10.25 -28.87 -25.16
N TYR A 194 -9.80 -27.72 -25.66
CA TYR A 194 -8.38 -27.41 -25.75
C TYR A 194 -7.72 -27.36 -24.36
N ARG A 195 -8.36 -26.70 -23.39
CA ARG A 195 -7.87 -26.65 -22.00
C ARG A 195 -7.83 -28.03 -21.34
N LEU A 196 -8.79 -28.89 -21.62
CA LEU A 196 -8.83 -30.27 -21.11
C LEU A 196 -7.61 -31.09 -21.56
N VAL A 197 -7.13 -30.86 -22.79
CA VAL A 197 -5.94 -31.53 -23.34
C VAL A 197 -4.64 -30.93 -22.80
N LYS A 198 -4.65 -29.65 -22.44
CA LYS A 198 -3.52 -29.00 -21.79
C LYS A 198 -3.40 -29.54 -20.35
N LYS A 199 -2.42 -30.41 -20.10
CA LYS A 199 -2.08 -30.83 -18.74
C LYS A 199 -1.91 -29.58 -17.87
N LEU A 200 -2.76 -29.46 -16.87
CA LEU A 200 -2.60 -28.46 -15.83
C LEU A 200 -1.52 -28.91 -14.86
N ASP A 201 -0.78 -27.93 -14.38
CA ASP A 201 0.32 -28.10 -13.46
C ASP A 201 -0.22 -28.36 -12.05
N GLU A 202 0.13 -29.49 -11.42
CA GLU A 202 -0.19 -29.76 -10.02
C GLU A 202 0.32 -28.63 -9.10
N GLU A 203 1.39 -27.95 -9.51
CA GLU A 203 1.95 -26.78 -8.82
C GLU A 203 0.93 -25.62 -8.73
N ALA A 204 0.06 -25.43 -9.71
CA ALA A 204 -0.95 -24.37 -9.68
C ALA A 204 -2.06 -24.63 -8.64
N LEU A 205 -2.43 -25.91 -8.46
CA LEU A 205 -3.38 -26.35 -7.44
C LEU A 205 -2.78 -26.17 -6.04
N GLU A 206 -1.53 -26.57 -5.86
CA GLU A 206 -0.81 -26.38 -4.60
C GLU A 206 -0.70 -24.90 -4.27
N LEU A 207 -0.30 -24.04 -5.21
CA LEU A 207 -0.19 -22.59 -5.01
C LEU A 207 -1.54 -21.91 -4.72
N ALA A 208 -2.62 -22.35 -5.36
CA ALA A 208 -3.97 -21.84 -5.11
C ALA A 208 -4.54 -22.33 -3.76
N SER A 209 -4.07 -23.49 -3.30
CA SER A 209 -4.40 -24.02 -1.99
C SER A 209 -3.53 -23.44 -0.86
N ASP A 210 -2.37 -22.85 -1.19
CA ASP A 210 -1.35 -22.41 -0.22
C ASP A 210 -1.96 -21.49 0.87
N PRO A 211 -1.88 -21.90 2.16
CA PRO A 211 -2.35 -21.11 3.28
C PRO A 211 -1.60 -19.78 3.46
N TYR A 212 -0.36 -19.70 3.00
CA TYR A 212 0.45 -18.48 3.00
C TYR A 212 0.36 -17.72 1.67
N GLY A 213 -0.35 -18.29 0.69
CA GLY A 213 -0.62 -17.67 -0.59
C GLY A 213 -1.38 -16.36 -0.38
N SER A 214 -0.94 -15.30 -1.07
CA SER A 214 -1.69 -14.04 -1.10
C SER A 214 -3.12 -14.31 -1.59
N GLU A 215 -4.11 -13.58 -1.11
CA GLU A 215 -5.49 -13.65 -1.64
C GLU A 215 -5.58 -13.45 -3.17
N TYR A 216 -4.54 -12.89 -3.80
CA TYR A 216 -4.39 -12.85 -5.25
C TYR A 216 -4.24 -14.24 -5.90
N SER A 217 -3.52 -15.19 -5.29
CA SER A 217 -3.47 -16.58 -5.77
C SER A 217 -4.82 -17.28 -5.59
N ALA A 218 -5.56 -16.97 -4.52
CA ALA A 218 -6.90 -17.50 -4.29
C ALA A 218 -7.92 -17.07 -5.36
N ALA A 219 -7.74 -15.91 -6.00
CA ALA A 219 -8.62 -15.46 -7.08
C ALA A 219 -8.58 -16.38 -8.32
N HIS A 220 -7.45 -17.06 -8.56
CA HIS A 220 -7.29 -18.04 -9.65
C HIS A 220 -7.76 -19.45 -9.26
N ALA A 221 -8.13 -19.66 -8.00
CA ALA A 221 -8.51 -20.98 -7.49
C ALA A 221 -9.82 -21.52 -8.12
N GLU A 222 -10.78 -20.64 -8.48
CA GLU A 222 -12.02 -21.06 -9.17
C GLU A 222 -11.73 -21.78 -10.50
N GLU A 223 -10.78 -21.24 -11.27
CA GLU A 223 -10.41 -21.78 -12.58
C GLU A 223 -9.60 -23.07 -12.43
N ALA A 224 -8.65 -23.10 -11.50
CA ALA A 224 -7.86 -24.30 -11.17
C ALA A 224 -8.76 -25.46 -10.71
N ALA A 225 -9.67 -25.23 -9.75
CA ALA A 225 -10.56 -26.26 -9.22
C ALA A 225 -11.51 -26.83 -10.28
N SER A 226 -12.00 -25.98 -11.18
CA SER A 226 -12.89 -26.43 -12.25
C SER A 226 -12.17 -27.27 -13.30
N ALA A 227 -10.90 -26.99 -13.57
CA ALA A 227 -10.18 -27.58 -14.70
C ALA A 227 -9.52 -28.94 -14.41
N VAL A 228 -9.25 -29.27 -13.15
CA VAL A 228 -8.48 -30.49 -12.79
C VAL A 228 -9.38 -31.71 -12.67
N VAL A 229 -9.80 -32.25 -13.81
CA VAL A 229 -10.77 -33.34 -13.90
C VAL A 229 -10.21 -34.73 -13.60
N GLU A 230 -8.89 -34.93 -13.70
CA GLU A 230 -8.26 -36.25 -13.44
C GLU A 230 -8.37 -36.65 -11.96
N LEU A 231 -8.53 -35.67 -11.08
CA LEU A 231 -8.77 -35.86 -9.65
C LEU A 231 -10.27 -35.68 -9.43
N HIS A 232 -11.00 -36.78 -9.31
CA HIS A 232 -12.45 -36.72 -9.12
C HIS A 232 -12.94 -37.73 -8.09
N LEU A 233 -14.07 -37.41 -7.46
CA LEU A 233 -14.80 -38.35 -6.62
C LEU A 233 -15.47 -39.45 -7.47
N PRO A 234 -15.75 -40.64 -6.90
CA PRO A 234 -16.64 -41.60 -7.53
C PRO A 234 -18.00 -40.94 -7.80
N GLU A 235 -18.47 -41.05 -9.05
CA GLU A 235 -19.75 -40.49 -9.50
C GLU A 235 -19.87 -38.97 -9.25
N GLU A 236 -18.76 -38.22 -9.27
CA GLU A 236 -18.73 -36.79 -8.92
C GLU A 236 -19.75 -35.96 -9.71
N ARG A 237 -19.97 -36.27 -11.00
CA ARG A 237 -20.98 -35.59 -11.83
C ARG A 237 -22.39 -35.68 -11.24
N LEU A 238 -22.79 -36.86 -10.77
CA LEU A 238 -24.10 -37.07 -10.15
C LEU A 238 -24.19 -36.30 -8.83
N ARG A 239 -23.15 -36.39 -7.99
CA ARG A 239 -23.06 -35.67 -6.71
C ARG A 239 -23.18 -34.15 -6.89
N ILE A 240 -22.44 -33.59 -7.84
CA ILE A 240 -22.53 -32.15 -8.17
C ILE A 240 -23.92 -31.81 -8.74
N GLY A 241 -24.46 -32.66 -9.62
CA GLY A 241 -25.81 -32.48 -10.14
C GLY A 241 -26.87 -32.41 -9.03
N ASP A 242 -26.77 -33.28 -8.02
CA ASP A 242 -27.68 -33.29 -6.88
C ASP A 242 -27.50 -32.08 -5.96
N LEU A 243 -26.26 -31.63 -5.74
CA LEU A 243 -25.98 -30.36 -5.04
C LEU A 243 -26.62 -29.17 -5.75
N LEU A 244 -26.48 -29.09 -7.07
CA LEU A 244 -27.02 -27.98 -7.85
C LEU A 244 -28.55 -27.94 -7.88
N LYS A 245 -29.24 -29.09 -7.71
CA LYS A 245 -30.71 -29.16 -7.60
C LYS A 245 -31.25 -28.57 -6.31
N VAL A 246 -30.49 -28.69 -5.21
CA VAL A 246 -30.87 -28.16 -3.89
C VAL A 246 -30.36 -26.73 -3.64
N PHE A 247 -29.83 -26.07 -4.66
CA PHE A 247 -29.34 -24.70 -4.54
C PHE A 247 -30.47 -23.72 -4.18
N PRO A 248 -30.28 -22.81 -3.20
CA PRO A 248 -31.28 -21.84 -2.78
C PRO A 248 -31.77 -20.99 -3.97
N GLN A 249 -33.08 -20.79 -4.08
CA GLN A 249 -33.62 -19.88 -5.11
C GLN A 249 -33.73 -18.44 -4.59
N GLN A 250 -33.79 -18.28 -3.27
CA GLN A 250 -33.82 -16.99 -2.61
C GLN A 250 -32.44 -16.33 -2.64
N ARG A 251 -32.45 -15.00 -2.50
CA ARG A 251 -31.22 -14.22 -2.34
C ARG A 251 -30.46 -14.69 -1.10
N GLU A 252 -29.13 -14.74 -1.21
CA GLU A 252 -28.28 -15.12 -0.09
C GLU A 252 -28.44 -14.18 1.11
N THR A 253 -28.48 -14.72 2.32
CA THR A 253 -28.66 -13.96 3.57
C THR A 253 -27.56 -12.90 3.71
N LYS A 254 -26.32 -13.27 3.38
CA LYS A 254 -25.17 -12.35 3.41
C LYS A 254 -25.31 -11.19 2.41
N ALA A 255 -25.80 -11.48 1.20
CA ALA A 255 -26.11 -10.45 0.20
C ALA A 255 -27.24 -9.54 0.68
N GLN A 256 -28.30 -10.09 1.27
CA GLN A 256 -29.39 -9.30 1.82
C GLN A 256 -28.90 -8.36 2.95
N LYS A 257 -28.05 -8.86 3.86
CA LYS A 257 -27.46 -8.05 4.94
C LYS A 257 -26.59 -6.91 4.43
N LEU A 258 -25.78 -7.16 3.39
CA LEU A 258 -25.04 -6.11 2.71
C LEU A 258 -25.99 -5.03 2.18
N LEU A 259 -27.03 -5.42 1.44
CA LEU A 259 -28.00 -4.47 0.85
C LEU A 259 -28.74 -3.65 1.92
N ASP A 260 -29.14 -4.28 3.03
CA ASP A 260 -29.77 -3.60 4.16
C ASP A 260 -28.84 -2.54 4.78
N GLY A 261 -27.55 -2.89 4.93
CA GLY A 261 -26.50 -2.00 5.40
C GLY A 261 -26.29 -0.81 4.46
N LEU A 262 -26.13 -1.07 3.16
CA LEU A 262 -26.00 -0.05 2.12
C LEU A 262 -27.21 0.91 2.12
N GLY A 263 -28.42 0.37 2.15
CA GLY A 263 -29.66 1.15 2.17
C GLY A 263 -29.79 2.01 3.43
N THR A 264 -29.29 1.55 4.58
CA THR A 264 -29.27 2.34 5.81
C THR A 264 -28.26 3.49 5.72
N LEU A 265 -27.06 3.23 5.21
CA LEU A 265 -26.03 4.24 5.03
C LEU A 265 -26.46 5.32 4.02
N TRP A 266 -27.07 4.94 2.91
CA TRP A 266 -27.53 5.90 1.91
C TRP A 266 -28.76 6.70 2.31
N ARG A 267 -29.60 6.20 3.23
CA ARG A 267 -30.65 7.01 3.86
C ARG A 267 -30.07 8.13 4.73
N GLN A 268 -28.91 7.89 5.35
CA GLN A 268 -28.22 8.90 6.15
C GLN A 268 -27.42 9.87 5.26
N ASN A 269 -26.72 9.35 4.25
CA ASN A 269 -25.98 10.14 3.28
C ASN A 269 -26.09 9.53 1.87
N PRO A 270 -26.92 10.08 0.97
CA PRO A 270 -27.09 9.55 -0.38
C PRO A 270 -25.82 9.56 -1.25
N ASN A 271 -24.82 10.36 -0.89
CA ASN A 271 -23.59 10.51 -1.66
C ASN A 271 -22.43 9.67 -1.14
N GLU A 272 -22.65 8.86 -0.10
CA GLU A 272 -21.62 8.06 0.55
C GLU A 272 -20.95 7.08 -0.43
N LYS A 273 -19.61 7.11 -0.48
CA LYS A 273 -18.79 6.21 -1.28
C LYS A 273 -18.41 5.00 -0.42
N ILE A 274 -18.77 3.81 -0.88
CA ILE A 274 -18.62 2.56 -0.13
C ILE A 274 -17.73 1.58 -0.90
N VAL A 275 -16.77 0.99 -0.21
CA VAL A 275 -15.89 -0.05 -0.76
C VAL A 275 -16.35 -1.41 -0.25
N VAL A 276 -16.48 -2.39 -1.14
CA VAL A 276 -16.82 -3.78 -0.78
C VAL A 276 -15.70 -4.69 -1.26
N PHE A 277 -15.11 -5.46 -0.35
CA PHE A 277 -14.12 -6.48 -0.68
C PHE A 277 -14.77 -7.87 -0.68
N ALA A 278 -14.48 -8.64 -1.73
CA ALA A 278 -14.76 -10.07 -1.81
C ALA A 278 -13.63 -10.76 -2.60
N THR A 279 -13.19 -11.92 -2.16
CA THR A 279 -12.04 -12.66 -2.71
C THR A 279 -12.31 -13.18 -4.12
N TYR A 280 -13.52 -13.73 -4.33
CA TYR A 280 -13.85 -14.53 -5.51
C TYR A 280 -14.64 -13.74 -6.56
N LEU A 281 -14.34 -14.00 -7.83
CA LEU A 281 -14.99 -13.29 -8.94
C LEU A 281 -16.49 -13.61 -9.02
N GLY A 282 -16.87 -14.86 -8.73
CA GLY A 282 -18.28 -15.25 -8.62
C GLY A 282 -19.05 -14.38 -7.61
N THR A 283 -18.43 -14.11 -6.46
CA THR A 283 -19.01 -13.27 -5.39
C THR A 283 -19.06 -11.80 -5.80
N VAL A 284 -18.00 -11.28 -6.40
CA VAL A 284 -17.95 -9.88 -6.89
C VAL A 284 -19.06 -9.63 -7.92
N ASP A 285 -19.25 -10.56 -8.85
CA ASP A 285 -20.29 -10.47 -9.87
C ASP A 285 -21.71 -10.61 -9.27
N LEU A 286 -21.88 -11.40 -8.20
CA LEU A 286 -23.14 -11.45 -7.44
C LEU A 286 -23.43 -10.08 -6.81
N ILE A 287 -22.50 -9.57 -6.01
CA ILE A 287 -22.67 -8.31 -5.27
C ILE A 287 -23.00 -7.17 -6.23
N ALA A 288 -22.26 -7.04 -7.33
CA ALA A 288 -22.47 -5.98 -8.31
C ALA A 288 -23.89 -6.03 -8.90
N ARG A 289 -24.34 -7.21 -9.33
CA ARG A 289 -25.69 -7.40 -9.87
C ARG A 289 -26.79 -7.12 -8.85
N GLU A 290 -26.64 -7.60 -7.62
CA GLU A 290 -27.62 -7.41 -6.55
C GLU A 290 -27.77 -5.93 -6.16
N ILE A 291 -26.67 -5.18 -6.13
CA ILE A 291 -26.69 -3.74 -5.85
C ILE A 291 -27.35 -2.98 -7.02
N GLU A 292 -26.99 -3.28 -8.26
CA GLU A 292 -27.57 -2.61 -9.43
C GLU A 292 -29.08 -2.85 -9.55
N GLN A 293 -29.55 -4.06 -9.24
CA GLN A 293 -30.97 -4.40 -9.25
C GLN A 293 -31.75 -3.75 -8.10
N THR A 294 -31.16 -3.73 -6.90
CA THR A 294 -31.85 -3.23 -5.69
C THR A 294 -31.83 -1.71 -5.61
N PHE A 295 -30.76 -1.06 -6.07
CA PHE A 295 -30.56 0.38 -6.01
C PHE A 295 -30.21 1.00 -7.37
N PRO A 296 -31.17 1.03 -8.32
CA PRO A 296 -30.94 1.63 -9.63
C PRO A 296 -30.47 3.09 -9.51
N GLY A 297 -29.38 3.43 -10.19
CA GLY A 297 -28.83 4.79 -10.21
C GLY A 297 -27.72 5.10 -9.21
N GLN A 298 -27.47 4.24 -8.21
CA GLN A 298 -26.30 4.42 -7.31
C GLN A 298 -24.98 4.09 -8.01
N GLY A 299 -25.00 3.18 -8.98
CA GLY A 299 -23.86 2.80 -9.79
C GLY A 299 -22.81 1.97 -9.05
N VAL A 300 -22.29 0.95 -9.73
CA VAL A 300 -21.25 0.05 -9.21
C VAL A 300 -20.04 0.08 -10.14
N ALA A 301 -18.86 0.30 -9.57
CA ALA A 301 -17.59 -0.01 -10.22
C ALA A 301 -17.08 -1.36 -9.73
N VAL A 302 -16.50 -2.15 -10.63
CA VAL A 302 -15.92 -3.45 -10.29
C VAL A 302 -14.43 -3.44 -10.61
N LEU A 303 -13.62 -3.86 -9.64
CA LEU A 303 -12.19 -4.05 -9.81
C LEU A 303 -11.82 -5.53 -9.66
N ARG A 304 -11.52 -6.17 -10.80
CA ARG A 304 -11.28 -7.63 -10.89
C ARG A 304 -9.81 -8.01 -10.90
N GLY A 305 -8.90 -7.04 -10.91
CA GLY A 305 -7.50 -7.22 -11.29
C GLY A 305 -7.18 -6.48 -12.58
N GLY A 306 -6.03 -6.79 -13.18
CA GLY A 306 -5.53 -6.11 -14.38
C GLY A 306 -4.26 -5.28 -14.10
N ASP A 307 -3.75 -4.68 -15.17
CA ASP A 307 -2.57 -3.82 -15.10
C ASP A 307 -2.83 -2.57 -14.23
N HIS A 308 -1.76 -1.84 -13.92
CA HIS A 308 -1.85 -0.65 -13.09
C HIS A 308 -2.81 0.41 -13.67
N GLY A 309 -2.88 0.51 -15.00
CA GLY A 309 -3.77 1.45 -15.72
C GLY A 309 -5.24 1.14 -15.48
N ALA A 310 -5.66 -0.12 -15.59
CA ALA A 310 -7.04 -0.54 -15.33
C ALA A 310 -7.47 -0.27 -13.88
N LYS A 311 -6.56 -0.52 -12.92
CA LYS A 311 -6.79 -0.23 -11.50
C LYS A 311 -7.02 1.28 -11.26
N LEU A 312 -6.14 2.12 -11.81
CA LEU A 312 -6.26 3.58 -11.74
C LEU A 312 -7.55 4.09 -12.41
N ALA A 313 -7.95 3.52 -13.54
CA ALA A 313 -9.17 3.93 -14.23
C ALA A 313 -10.43 3.64 -13.39
N ALA A 314 -10.48 2.48 -12.71
CA ALA A 314 -11.57 2.14 -11.79
C ALA A 314 -11.61 3.07 -10.58
N GLU A 315 -10.45 3.35 -9.97
CA GLU A 315 -10.33 4.31 -8.86
C GLU A 315 -10.80 5.72 -9.28
N ARG A 316 -10.31 6.23 -10.41
CA ARG A 316 -10.68 7.54 -10.95
C ARG A 316 -12.18 7.63 -11.17
N ARG A 317 -12.79 6.63 -11.80
CA ARG A 317 -14.23 6.57 -12.04
C ARG A 317 -15.01 6.58 -10.72
N PHE A 318 -14.58 5.79 -9.74
CA PHE A 318 -15.21 5.72 -8.42
C PHE A 318 -15.10 7.04 -7.65
N ARG A 319 -13.98 7.76 -7.79
CA ARG A 319 -13.73 9.05 -7.13
C ARG A 319 -14.61 10.20 -7.65
N LEU A 320 -15.09 10.13 -8.90
CA LEU A 320 -15.95 11.17 -9.47
C LEU A 320 -17.21 11.41 -8.62
N LYS A 321 -17.59 12.69 -8.46
CA LYS A 321 -18.76 13.11 -7.68
C LYS A 321 -20.06 12.46 -8.17
N ASP A 322 -20.21 12.38 -9.49
CA ASP A 322 -21.34 11.74 -10.19
C ASP A 322 -20.99 10.32 -10.67
N GLY A 323 -19.86 9.77 -10.21
CA GLY A 323 -19.46 8.39 -10.44
C GLY A 323 -20.17 7.40 -9.51
N PRO A 324 -19.94 6.09 -9.71
CA PRO A 324 -20.58 5.03 -8.93
C PRO A 324 -20.37 5.20 -7.42
N ARG A 325 -21.38 4.87 -6.61
CA ARG A 325 -21.34 4.93 -5.14
C ARG A 325 -20.70 3.72 -4.49
N VAL A 326 -20.63 2.60 -5.20
CA VAL A 326 -19.98 1.38 -4.72
C VAL A 326 -18.80 1.00 -5.60
N LEU A 327 -17.68 0.65 -4.97
CA LEU A 327 -16.58 -0.06 -5.61
C LEU A 327 -16.50 -1.47 -5.02
N VAL A 328 -16.71 -2.49 -5.86
CA VAL A 328 -16.54 -3.90 -5.48
C VAL A 328 -15.19 -4.40 -5.98
N CYS A 329 -14.32 -4.81 -5.07
CA CYS A 329 -12.94 -5.19 -5.34
C CYS A 329 -12.71 -6.68 -5.05
N THR A 330 -11.97 -7.34 -5.94
CA THR A 330 -11.23 -8.56 -5.59
C THR A 330 -10.01 -8.24 -4.72
N ALA A 331 -9.28 -9.28 -4.31
CA ALA A 331 -7.95 -9.19 -3.70
C ALA A 331 -7.01 -8.18 -4.39
N ALA A 332 -7.17 -7.99 -5.70
CA ALA A 332 -6.37 -7.05 -6.48
C ALA A 332 -6.50 -5.58 -6.06
N GLY A 333 -7.56 -5.22 -5.34
CA GLY A 333 -7.76 -3.88 -4.76
C GLY A 333 -6.99 -3.62 -3.45
N ARG A 334 -6.30 -4.63 -2.90
CA ARG A 334 -5.46 -4.49 -1.71
C ARG A 334 -4.23 -3.65 -1.93
N GLU A 335 -3.80 -3.45 -3.17
CA GLU A 335 -2.55 -2.76 -3.48
C GLU A 335 -2.68 -1.89 -4.73
N GLY A 336 -1.86 -0.83 -4.77
CA GLY A 336 -1.71 0.01 -5.96
C GLY A 336 -2.85 1.00 -6.25
N ILE A 337 -3.82 1.17 -5.34
CA ILE A 337 -4.88 2.19 -5.44
C ILE A 337 -5.08 2.93 -4.12
N ASN A 338 -5.51 4.20 -4.21
CA ASN A 338 -5.81 5.02 -3.04
C ASN A 338 -7.33 5.21 -2.87
N LEU A 339 -7.89 4.69 -1.76
CA LEU A 339 -9.33 4.75 -1.48
C LEU A 339 -9.66 5.61 -0.26
N GLN A 340 -8.72 6.44 0.22
CA GLN A 340 -8.89 7.27 1.42
C GLN A 340 -10.03 8.32 1.32
N PHE A 341 -10.59 8.57 0.13
CA PHE A 341 -11.78 9.41 -0.04
C PHE A 341 -13.08 8.69 0.34
N ALA A 342 -13.06 7.35 0.42
CA ALA A 342 -14.14 6.56 0.98
C ALA A 342 -13.83 6.29 2.46
N ARG A 343 -14.85 6.38 3.33
CA ARG A 343 -14.71 6.10 4.76
C ARG A 343 -15.40 4.81 5.20
N ILE A 344 -16.12 4.14 4.30
CA ILE A 344 -16.87 2.92 4.62
C ILE A 344 -16.34 1.74 3.80
N LEU A 345 -16.05 0.64 4.50
CA LEU A 345 -15.60 -0.61 3.91
C LEU A 345 -16.43 -1.77 4.44
N PHE A 346 -16.93 -2.62 3.53
CA PHE A 346 -17.50 -3.92 3.84
C PHE A 346 -16.54 -5.02 3.42
N ASN A 347 -16.19 -5.91 4.35
CA ASN A 347 -15.63 -7.21 4.03
C ASN A 347 -16.79 -8.20 3.89
N PHE A 348 -17.15 -8.53 2.66
CA PHE A 348 -18.21 -9.49 2.40
C PHE A 348 -17.75 -10.92 2.72
N ASP A 349 -16.51 -11.23 2.35
CA ASP A 349 -15.80 -12.38 2.85
C ASP A 349 -14.55 -11.94 3.61
N LEU A 350 -14.10 -12.81 4.49
CA LEU A 350 -12.90 -12.59 5.27
C LEU A 350 -11.81 -13.52 4.72
N PRO A 351 -10.64 -12.98 4.35
CA PRO A 351 -9.52 -13.80 3.97
C PRO A 351 -9.06 -14.62 5.18
N TRP A 352 -8.54 -15.80 4.88
CA TRP A 352 -8.09 -16.78 5.86
C TRP A 352 -6.90 -16.27 6.67
N ASN A 353 -6.07 -15.40 6.08
CA ASN A 353 -5.01 -14.67 6.76
C ASN A 353 -5.55 -13.32 7.27
N PRO A 354 -5.64 -13.09 8.59
CA PRO A 354 -6.16 -11.83 9.12
C PRO A 354 -5.33 -10.59 8.77
N MET A 355 -4.04 -10.76 8.42
CA MET A 355 -3.22 -9.66 7.93
C MET A 355 -3.78 -9.08 6.62
N ASP A 356 -4.43 -9.90 5.81
CA ASP A 356 -5.07 -9.47 4.57
C ASP A 356 -6.27 -8.56 4.85
N VAL A 357 -7.01 -8.82 5.93
CA VAL A 357 -8.08 -7.92 6.42
C VAL A 357 -7.50 -6.55 6.76
N GLU A 358 -6.41 -6.51 7.52
CA GLU A 358 -5.77 -5.25 7.90
C GLU A 358 -5.25 -4.48 6.68
N GLN A 359 -4.75 -5.17 5.65
CA GLN A 359 -4.35 -4.53 4.40
C GLN A 359 -5.54 -3.93 3.63
N ARG A 360 -6.70 -4.61 3.63
CA ARG A 360 -7.96 -4.10 3.07
C ARG A 360 -8.44 -2.85 3.83
N ILE A 361 -8.48 -2.90 5.17
CA ILE A 361 -8.83 -1.74 6.02
C ILE A 361 -7.87 -0.57 5.77
N GLY A 362 -6.59 -0.88 5.67
CA GLY A 362 -5.54 0.07 5.35
C GLY A 362 -5.68 0.71 3.97
N ARG A 363 -6.67 0.38 3.12
CA ARG A 363 -6.98 1.13 1.89
C ARG A 363 -7.78 2.41 2.13
N ILE A 364 -8.66 2.40 3.13
CA ILE A 364 -9.51 3.55 3.50
C ILE A 364 -8.99 4.27 4.75
N HIS A 365 -8.24 3.56 5.59
CA HIS A 365 -7.65 4.07 6.84
C HIS A 365 -6.17 4.40 6.64
N ARG A 366 -5.92 5.56 6.02
CA ARG A 366 -4.58 6.08 5.67
C ARG A 366 -4.44 7.55 6.06
N TYR A 367 -3.21 8.05 5.97
CA TYR A 367 -2.93 9.47 6.09
C TYR A 367 -3.73 10.26 5.03
N GLY A 368 -4.37 11.35 5.44
CA GLY A 368 -5.29 12.13 4.58
C GLY A 368 -6.76 11.68 4.62
N GLN A 369 -7.10 10.64 5.39
CA GLN A 369 -8.49 10.34 5.75
C GLN A 369 -8.97 11.31 6.84
N ASN A 370 -10.00 12.09 6.54
CA ASN A 370 -10.52 13.13 7.43
C ASN A 370 -11.68 12.64 8.31
N HIS A 371 -12.30 11.51 7.97
CA HIS A 371 -13.46 10.97 8.69
C HIS A 371 -13.12 9.64 9.35
N THR A 372 -13.82 9.31 10.43
CA THR A 372 -13.70 7.99 11.06
C THR A 372 -14.01 6.90 10.03
N ALA A 373 -13.03 6.01 9.81
CA ALA A 373 -13.17 4.86 8.94
C ALA A 373 -14.10 3.84 9.61
N GLN A 374 -15.12 3.37 8.90
CA GLN A 374 -16.07 2.36 9.38
C GLN A 374 -15.88 1.09 8.56
N VAL A 375 -15.58 -0.01 9.24
CA VAL A 375 -15.35 -1.32 8.65
C VAL A 375 -16.42 -2.27 9.13
N TYR A 376 -17.08 -2.98 8.22
CA TYR A 376 -18.12 -3.95 8.52
C TYR A 376 -17.69 -5.32 7.97
N ASN A 377 -17.47 -6.28 8.87
CA ASN A 377 -17.14 -7.67 8.53
C ASN A 377 -18.42 -8.50 8.59
N LEU A 378 -18.82 -9.09 7.46
CA LEU A 378 -20.02 -9.94 7.39
C LEU A 378 -19.67 -11.40 7.63
N VAL A 379 -20.27 -12.02 8.66
CA VAL A 379 -19.93 -13.38 9.09
C VAL A 379 -21.17 -14.26 9.26
N LEU A 380 -21.18 -15.42 8.62
CA LEU A 380 -22.18 -16.46 8.88
C LEU A 380 -21.75 -17.30 10.08
N SER A 381 -22.38 -17.13 11.24
CA SER A 381 -21.96 -17.77 12.49
C SER A 381 -22.23 -19.27 12.56
N ASP A 382 -23.05 -19.80 11.66
CA ASP A 382 -23.40 -21.21 11.55
C ASP A 382 -22.60 -21.96 10.47
N THR A 383 -21.62 -21.31 9.83
CA THR A 383 -20.58 -21.99 9.04
C THR A 383 -19.36 -22.32 9.89
N ILE A 384 -18.56 -23.30 9.47
CA ILE A 384 -17.29 -23.65 10.14
C ILE A 384 -16.36 -22.43 10.17
N GLU A 385 -16.29 -21.71 9.06
CA GLU A 385 -15.42 -20.55 8.87
C GLU A 385 -15.80 -19.39 9.77
N GLY A 386 -17.10 -19.08 9.86
CA GLY A 386 -17.55 -18.00 10.73
C GLY A 386 -17.36 -18.33 12.21
N ARG A 387 -17.55 -19.59 12.63
CA ARG A 387 -17.28 -19.99 14.02
C ARG A 387 -15.82 -19.81 14.40
N ILE A 388 -14.89 -20.20 13.52
CA ILE A 388 -13.45 -20.05 13.78
C ILE A 388 -13.04 -18.57 13.77
N PHE A 389 -13.57 -17.77 12.85
CA PHE A 389 -13.32 -16.33 12.85
C PHE A 389 -13.82 -15.64 14.13
N LEU A 390 -15.05 -15.97 14.58
CA LEU A 390 -15.62 -15.39 15.80
C LEU A 390 -14.82 -15.81 17.04
N MET A 391 -14.36 -17.06 17.10
CA MET A 391 -13.48 -17.55 18.17
C MET A 391 -12.15 -16.79 18.19
N LEU A 392 -11.55 -16.55 17.02
CA LEU A 392 -10.33 -15.74 16.88
C LEU A 392 -10.55 -14.29 17.34
N ASP A 393 -11.63 -13.64 16.89
CA ASP A 393 -11.94 -12.24 17.21
C ASP A 393 -12.25 -12.05 18.70
N GLU A 394 -12.97 -12.99 19.32
CA GLU A 394 -13.22 -13.00 20.76
C GLU A 394 -11.91 -13.11 21.55
N LYS A 395 -11.02 -14.02 21.15
CA LYS A 395 -9.72 -14.19 21.80
C LYS A 395 -8.80 -12.98 21.64
N LEU A 396 -8.77 -12.36 20.46
CA LEU A 396 -8.05 -11.10 20.25
C LEU A 396 -8.57 -9.99 21.16
N THR A 397 -9.88 -9.91 21.32
CA THR A 397 -10.53 -8.94 22.21
C THR A 397 -10.21 -9.22 23.68
N GLU A 398 -10.20 -10.48 24.10
CA GLU A 398 -9.80 -10.91 25.45
C GLU A 398 -8.36 -10.49 25.78
N ILE A 399 -7.43 -10.73 24.85
CA ILE A 399 -6.02 -10.35 24.98
C ILE A 399 -5.90 -8.83 25.07
N ALA A 400 -6.58 -8.10 24.18
CA ALA A 400 -6.53 -6.65 24.16
C ALA A 400 -7.03 -6.01 25.46
N ARG A 401 -8.14 -6.51 26.01
CA ARG A 401 -8.71 -6.05 27.29
C ARG A 401 -7.73 -6.27 28.44
N THR A 402 -7.06 -7.42 28.46
CA THR A 402 -6.04 -7.74 29.48
C THR A 402 -4.84 -6.80 29.42
N VAL A 403 -4.49 -6.32 28.24
CA VAL A 403 -3.34 -5.42 27.99
C VAL A 403 -3.71 -3.94 28.15
N GLY A 404 -4.99 -3.60 28.37
CA GLY A 404 -5.45 -2.22 28.50
C GLY A 404 -5.37 -1.41 27.19
N LYS A 405 -5.24 -2.08 26.04
CA LYS A 405 -5.19 -1.47 24.69
C LYS A 405 -6.52 -1.61 23.97
N VAL A 406 -7.58 -1.22 24.67
CA VAL A 406 -8.94 -1.19 24.16
C VAL A 406 -9.44 0.24 24.31
N ASP A 407 -10.03 0.79 23.26
CA ASP A 407 -10.67 2.10 23.37
C ASP A 407 -11.95 2.05 24.21
N ASP A 408 -12.54 3.23 24.49
CA ASP A 408 -13.78 3.36 25.26
C ASP A 408 -14.98 2.59 24.67
N GLN A 409 -14.90 2.15 23.41
CA GLN A 409 -15.93 1.40 22.70
C GLN A 409 -15.65 -0.10 22.61
N GLY A 410 -14.55 -0.60 23.19
CA GLY A 410 -14.22 -2.02 23.14
C GLY A 410 -13.36 -2.43 21.94
N ASN A 411 -12.91 -1.50 21.09
CA ASN A 411 -12.09 -1.82 19.93
C ASN A 411 -10.64 -2.05 20.33
N VAL A 412 -10.05 -3.14 19.83
CA VAL A 412 -8.63 -3.45 20.00
C VAL A 412 -7.78 -2.42 19.25
N ALA A 413 -6.76 -1.89 19.91
CA ALA A 413 -5.78 -0.99 19.28
C ALA A 413 -5.17 -1.64 18.02
N GLU A 414 -5.10 -0.88 16.93
CA GLU A 414 -4.68 -1.37 15.61
C GLU A 414 -3.31 -2.04 15.63
N ASP A 415 -2.36 -1.42 16.33
CA ASP A 415 -1.00 -1.91 16.49
C ASP A 415 -0.97 -3.27 17.16
N LEU A 416 -1.75 -3.48 18.21
CA LEU A 416 -1.86 -4.74 18.92
C LEU A 416 -2.52 -5.82 18.06
N ARG A 417 -3.64 -5.48 17.39
CA ARG A 417 -4.34 -6.43 16.51
C ARG A 417 -3.42 -6.90 15.38
N ALA A 418 -2.76 -6.00 14.68
CA ALA A 418 -1.83 -6.36 13.59
C ALA A 418 -0.63 -7.18 14.08
N GLN A 419 -0.11 -6.90 15.28
CA GLN A 419 1.01 -7.64 15.87
C GLN A 419 0.65 -9.08 16.22
N ILE A 420 -0.48 -9.28 16.92
CA ILE A 420 -0.93 -10.63 17.31
C ILE A 420 -1.22 -11.44 16.05
N LEU A 421 -1.91 -10.84 15.08
CA LEU A 421 -2.23 -11.51 13.82
C LEU A 421 -0.99 -11.93 13.04
N GLY A 422 0.04 -11.07 12.94
CA GLY A 422 1.30 -11.42 12.27
C GLY A 422 1.97 -12.68 12.86
N GLN A 423 1.95 -12.82 14.20
CA GLN A 423 2.52 -13.98 14.88
C GLN A 423 1.64 -15.23 14.87
N LEU A 424 0.33 -15.06 14.75
CA LEU A 424 -0.58 -16.19 14.58
C LEU A 424 -0.42 -16.78 13.19
N SER A 425 -0.28 -15.95 12.15
CA SER A 425 -0.11 -16.39 10.76
C SER A 425 1.13 -17.26 10.56
N GLU A 426 2.30 -16.82 11.02
CA GLU A 426 2.96 -17.55 12.09
C GLU A 426 3.01 -19.08 12.17
N ARG A 427 2.24 -19.48 13.17
CA ARG A 427 2.28 -20.75 13.89
C ARG A 427 1.07 -21.59 13.52
N LEU A 428 -0.01 -20.94 13.10
CA LEU A 428 -1.25 -21.58 12.73
C LEU A 428 -1.28 -21.79 11.22
N ASN A 429 -1.24 -23.06 10.82
CA ASN A 429 -1.69 -23.42 9.49
C ASN A 429 -3.21 -23.41 9.50
N TYR A 430 -3.80 -22.29 9.07
CA TYR A 430 -5.25 -22.13 9.01
C TYR A 430 -5.90 -23.29 8.23
N ASP A 431 -5.41 -23.66 7.05
CA ASP A 431 -6.03 -24.74 6.26
C ASP A 431 -6.07 -26.08 6.99
N ARG A 432 -5.04 -26.40 7.77
CA ARG A 432 -5.06 -27.60 8.62
C ARG A 432 -6.10 -27.48 9.73
N LEU A 433 -6.15 -26.34 10.41
CA LEU A 433 -7.12 -26.06 11.47
C LEU A 433 -8.57 -26.20 10.96
N TYR A 434 -8.80 -25.85 9.69
CA TYR A 434 -10.10 -25.96 9.02
C TYR A 434 -10.39 -27.35 8.45
N GLN A 435 -9.39 -28.07 7.94
CA GLN A 435 -9.53 -29.49 7.57
C GLN A 435 -9.88 -30.33 8.80
N GLU A 436 -9.24 -30.07 9.94
CA GLU A 436 -9.53 -30.75 11.20
C GLU A 436 -10.94 -30.39 11.71
N ALA A 437 -11.39 -29.14 11.51
CA ALA A 437 -12.73 -28.68 11.86
C ALA A 437 -13.87 -29.34 11.08
N LEU A 438 -13.63 -29.83 9.85
CA LEU A 438 -14.61 -30.63 9.11
C LEU A 438 -14.84 -31.99 9.76
N SER A 439 -13.82 -32.56 10.40
CA SER A 439 -13.89 -33.82 11.14
C SER A 439 -14.31 -33.65 12.61
N ASP A 440 -14.28 -32.42 13.13
CA ASP A 440 -14.69 -32.04 14.50
C ASP A 440 -15.79 -30.97 14.48
N PRO A 441 -17.07 -31.35 14.36
CA PRO A 441 -18.18 -30.41 14.24
C PRO A 441 -18.37 -29.48 15.45
N GLU A 442 -17.88 -29.90 16.63
CA GLU A 442 -17.93 -29.15 17.89
C GLU A 442 -16.73 -28.21 18.05
N LEU A 443 -15.75 -28.24 17.14
CA LEU A 443 -14.53 -27.42 17.13
C LEU A 443 -13.71 -27.51 18.43
N LYS A 444 -13.85 -28.58 19.21
CA LYS A 444 -13.17 -28.73 20.51
C LYS A 444 -11.66 -28.76 20.34
N ARG A 445 -11.16 -29.49 19.34
CA ARG A 445 -9.73 -29.60 19.05
C ARG A 445 -9.18 -28.28 18.51
N THR A 446 -9.91 -27.65 17.60
CA THR A 446 -9.61 -26.32 17.07
C THR A 446 -9.50 -25.27 18.19
N GLN A 447 -10.42 -25.32 19.15
CA GLN A 447 -10.40 -24.42 20.31
C GLN A 447 -9.15 -24.65 21.17
N VAL A 448 -8.79 -25.90 21.46
CA VAL A 448 -7.57 -26.23 22.23
C VAL A 448 -6.29 -25.83 21.49
N GLU A 449 -6.22 -26.04 20.18
CA GLU A 449 -5.06 -25.65 19.36
C GLU A 449 -4.93 -24.14 19.27
N LEU A 450 -6.04 -23.43 19.10
CA LEU A 450 -6.08 -21.98 19.12
C LEU A 450 -5.70 -21.44 20.51
N GLU A 451 -6.22 -22.04 21.57
CA GLU A 451 -5.82 -21.72 22.95
C GLU A 451 -4.35 -22.02 23.19
N ALA A 452 -3.78 -23.11 22.68
CA ALA A 452 -2.37 -23.40 22.80
C ALA A 452 -1.51 -22.39 22.02
N ALA A 453 -1.91 -22.03 20.80
CA ALA A 453 -1.23 -21.01 19.99
C ALA A 453 -1.27 -19.63 20.66
N LEU A 454 -2.40 -19.26 21.27
CA LEU A 454 -2.60 -18.00 21.98
C LEU A 454 -2.04 -18.00 23.41
N SER A 455 -2.02 -19.14 24.09
CA SER A 455 -1.46 -19.30 25.45
C SER A 455 0.06 -19.38 25.41
N ASN A 456 0.65 -20.04 24.41
CA ASN A 456 2.07 -19.87 24.10
C ASN A 456 2.38 -18.47 23.55
N SER A 457 1.36 -17.71 23.16
CA SER A 457 1.47 -16.26 22.95
C SER A 457 1.35 -15.44 24.25
N ARG A 458 1.19 -16.07 25.43
CA ARG A 458 1.51 -15.41 26.73
C ARG A 458 3.02 -15.35 26.99
N GLU A 459 3.84 -16.12 26.30
CA GLU A 459 5.28 -15.82 26.16
C GLU A 459 5.52 -14.77 25.08
N ALA A 460 4.72 -14.77 24.00
CA ALA A 460 4.72 -13.66 23.06
C ALA A 460 4.21 -12.33 23.67
N ARG A 461 3.39 -12.39 24.72
CA ARG A 461 2.99 -11.26 25.59
C ARG A 461 4.19 -10.63 26.30
N GLN A 462 5.26 -11.38 26.54
CA GLN A 462 6.53 -10.84 27.01
C GLN A 462 7.39 -10.46 25.80
N VAL A 463 7.57 -11.34 24.82
CA VAL A 463 8.50 -11.12 23.70
C VAL A 463 8.08 -9.99 22.76
N VAL A 464 6.79 -9.75 22.48
CA VAL A 464 6.29 -8.63 21.64
C VAL A 464 6.28 -7.31 22.41
N PHE A 465 5.97 -7.38 23.70
CA PHE A 465 5.95 -6.24 24.59
C PHE A 465 7.40 -5.79 24.90
N ASP A 466 8.31 -6.74 25.09
CA ASP A 466 9.77 -6.55 25.25
C ASP A 466 10.47 -6.28 23.90
N LEU A 467 9.96 -6.78 22.75
CA LEU A 467 10.55 -6.50 21.42
C LEU A 467 10.59 -5.00 21.10
N PHE A 468 9.70 -4.22 21.73
CA PHE A 468 9.42 -2.85 21.31
C PHE A 468 9.23 -1.85 22.47
N GLN A 469 9.17 -2.28 23.75
CA GLN A 469 9.21 -1.33 24.88
C GLN A 469 10.56 -0.62 24.99
N ASP A 470 11.66 -1.30 24.62
CA ASP A 470 13.02 -0.75 24.75
C ASP A 470 13.45 0.11 23.56
N LEU A 471 12.67 0.16 22.48
CA LEU A 471 12.84 1.18 21.45
C LEU A 471 12.38 2.50 22.04
N GLU A 472 13.26 3.16 22.79
CA GLU A 472 13.06 4.56 23.19
C GLU A 472 12.59 5.31 21.96
N GLY A 473 11.33 5.76 22.02
CA GLY A 473 10.72 6.50 20.95
C GLY A 473 11.58 7.72 20.70
N PHE A 474 12.07 7.87 19.48
CA PHE A 474 12.58 9.13 19.01
C PHE A 474 11.44 10.16 19.13
N SER A 475 11.51 11.05 20.13
CA SER A 475 10.52 12.10 20.31
C SER A 475 10.73 13.16 19.24
N LEU A 476 9.63 13.58 18.60
CA LEU A 476 9.65 14.78 17.76
C LEU A 476 9.99 16.03 18.59
N ASP A 477 9.80 16.00 19.91
CA ASP A 477 10.18 17.11 20.80
C ASP A 477 11.70 17.30 20.87
N ASP A 478 12.48 16.24 20.62
CA ASP A 478 13.93 16.31 20.50
C ASP A 478 14.37 16.86 19.13
N TYR A 479 13.43 16.93 18.18
CA TYR A 479 13.63 17.48 16.85
C TYR A 479 13.03 18.88 16.75
N LYS A 480 13.87 19.90 16.88
CA LYS A 480 13.49 21.23 16.42
C LYS A 480 13.19 21.15 14.92
N PRO A 481 12.00 21.56 14.44
CA PRO A 481 11.73 21.66 13.02
C PRO A 481 12.90 22.40 12.35
N PHE A 482 13.53 21.78 11.36
CA PHE A 482 14.70 22.36 10.68
C PHE A 482 14.41 23.74 10.08
N SER A 483 13.13 24.07 9.89
CA SER A 483 12.60 25.41 9.64
C SER A 483 11.08 25.30 9.48
N ASP A 484 10.39 26.44 9.56
CA ASP A 484 9.03 26.57 9.04
C ASP A 484 9.04 26.29 7.52
N VAL A 485 8.46 25.15 7.11
CA VAL A 485 8.42 24.71 5.70
C VAL A 485 7.71 25.74 4.81
N SER A 486 6.74 26.47 5.37
CA SER A 486 6.01 27.55 4.70
C SER A 486 7.00 28.63 4.21
N SER A 487 7.92 29.03 5.09
CA SER A 487 8.96 30.01 4.76
C SER A 487 9.92 29.51 3.67
N SER A 488 10.17 28.19 3.61
CA SER A 488 11.05 27.57 2.61
C SER A 488 10.38 27.46 1.23
N LEU A 489 9.08 27.18 1.17
CA LEU A 489 8.31 27.17 -0.07
C LEU A 489 8.15 28.57 -0.66
N ASP A 490 7.96 29.58 0.19
CA ASP A 490 7.93 30.98 -0.23
C ASP A 490 9.26 31.43 -0.85
N ARG A 491 10.40 30.95 -0.33
CA ARG A 491 11.73 31.22 -0.91
C ARG A 491 11.82 30.67 -2.34
N LEU A 492 11.25 29.51 -2.61
CA LEU A 492 11.23 28.91 -3.95
C LEU A 492 10.40 29.76 -4.94
N VAL A 493 9.23 30.23 -4.50
CA VAL A 493 8.40 31.13 -5.32
C VAL A 493 9.11 32.45 -5.59
N ARG A 494 9.74 33.04 -4.57
CA ARG A 494 10.52 34.29 -4.73
C ARG A 494 11.70 34.09 -5.69
N PHE A 495 12.45 33.00 -5.54
CA PHE A 495 13.53 32.64 -6.45
C PHE A 495 13.02 32.51 -7.88
N MET A 496 11.97 31.72 -8.11
CA MET A 496 11.41 31.54 -9.46
C MET A 496 10.90 32.86 -10.03
N SER A 497 10.22 33.69 -9.24
CA SER A 497 9.73 34.99 -9.69
C SER A 497 10.86 35.93 -10.12
N ALA A 498 11.98 35.95 -9.38
CA ALA A 498 13.14 36.75 -9.75
C ALA A 498 13.90 36.16 -10.95
N ALA A 499 14.17 34.85 -10.92
CA ALA A 499 14.97 34.15 -11.92
C ALA A 499 14.39 34.28 -13.34
N VAL A 500 13.07 34.18 -13.48
CA VAL A 500 12.43 34.20 -14.80
C VAL A 500 12.26 35.61 -15.38
N THR A 501 12.45 36.66 -14.59
CA THR A 501 12.27 38.06 -15.02
C THR A 501 13.20 38.43 -16.17
N ASP A 502 14.45 37.99 -16.11
CA ASP A 502 15.47 38.19 -17.15
C ASP A 502 15.10 37.54 -18.50
N ARG A 503 14.29 36.48 -18.47
CA ARG A 503 13.75 35.82 -19.68
C ARG A 503 12.48 36.47 -20.21
N GLN A 504 12.17 37.68 -19.74
CA GLN A 504 10.92 38.36 -20.02
C GLN A 504 9.69 37.48 -19.71
N GLN A 505 9.79 36.72 -18.62
CA GLN A 505 8.69 35.91 -18.10
C GLN A 505 8.27 36.45 -16.75
N ARG A 506 7.04 36.14 -16.34
CA ARG A 506 6.52 36.50 -15.03
C ARG A 506 5.80 35.33 -14.42
N LEU A 507 6.01 35.15 -13.12
CA LEU A 507 5.23 34.23 -12.29
C LEU A 507 4.05 35.02 -11.72
N VAL A 508 2.83 34.63 -12.08
CA VAL A 508 1.59 35.32 -11.70
C VAL A 508 0.79 34.43 -10.78
N LYS A 509 0.47 34.92 -9.59
CA LYS A 509 -0.46 34.21 -8.70
C LYS A 509 -1.87 34.28 -9.28
N VAL A 510 -2.50 33.13 -9.52
CA VAL A 510 -3.85 33.03 -10.12
C VAL A 510 -4.91 32.94 -9.03
N ASP A 511 -4.64 32.15 -8.00
CA ASP A 511 -5.47 31.98 -6.81
C ASP A 511 -4.58 31.67 -5.59
N ASP A 512 -5.18 31.31 -4.46
CA ASP A 512 -4.45 31.05 -3.21
C ASP A 512 -3.47 29.88 -3.30
N GLN A 513 -3.62 28.98 -4.27
CA GLN A 513 -2.85 27.74 -4.37
C GLN A 513 -2.07 27.57 -5.68
N THR A 514 -2.29 28.42 -6.69
CA THR A 514 -1.72 28.23 -8.02
C THR A 514 -1.04 29.47 -8.62
N TYR A 515 -0.01 29.23 -9.42
CA TYR A 515 0.81 30.23 -10.08
C TYR A 515 0.97 29.89 -11.57
N ASP A 516 0.74 30.86 -12.45
CA ASP A 516 1.03 30.72 -13.88
C ASP A 516 2.38 31.34 -14.22
N LEU A 517 3.23 30.57 -14.89
CA LEU A 517 4.41 31.12 -15.55
C LEU A 517 4.01 31.52 -16.97
N VAL A 518 4.05 32.83 -17.23
CA VAL A 518 3.62 33.40 -18.52
C VAL A 518 4.75 34.20 -19.17
N THR A 519 4.80 34.20 -20.50
CA THR A 519 5.66 35.09 -21.29
C THR A 519 5.06 36.50 -21.38
N VAL A 520 5.84 37.49 -21.84
CA VAL A 520 5.31 38.86 -22.10
C VAL A 520 4.11 38.85 -23.04
N ASP A 521 4.11 37.94 -24.02
CA ASP A 521 3.02 37.77 -25.00
C ASP A 521 1.75 37.13 -24.40
N GLY A 522 1.75 36.84 -23.10
CA GLY A 522 0.62 36.26 -22.38
C GLY A 522 0.46 34.75 -22.54
N ALA A 523 1.38 34.08 -23.25
CA ALA A 523 1.35 32.63 -23.39
C ALA A 523 1.73 31.95 -22.06
N ARG A 524 0.86 31.07 -21.57
CA ARG A 524 1.11 30.27 -20.37
C ARG A 524 2.02 29.09 -20.68
N LYS A 525 3.20 29.06 -20.07
CA LYS A 525 4.19 27.99 -20.23
C LYS A 525 3.94 26.83 -19.28
N ALA A 526 3.59 27.12 -18.04
CA ALA A 526 3.28 26.12 -17.02
C ALA A 526 2.34 26.70 -15.95
N ARG A 527 1.59 25.83 -15.27
CA ARG A 527 0.80 26.16 -14.09
C ARG A 527 1.34 25.35 -12.92
N PHE A 528 1.66 26.04 -11.85
CA PHE A 528 2.28 25.47 -10.66
C PHE A 528 1.35 25.51 -9.46
N THR A 529 1.58 24.59 -8.52
CA THR A 529 1.07 24.65 -7.16
C THR A 529 2.17 24.27 -6.17
N LEU A 530 2.08 24.77 -4.94
CA LEU A 530 2.90 24.29 -3.82
C LEU A 530 2.19 23.14 -3.05
N ASN A 531 0.92 22.87 -3.36
CA ASN A 531 0.13 21.84 -2.71
C ASN A 531 0.18 20.52 -3.50
N ARG A 532 0.72 19.49 -2.87
CA ARG A 532 0.85 18.15 -3.45
C ARG A 532 -0.48 17.51 -3.84
N GLU A 533 -1.54 17.71 -3.05
CA GLU A 533 -2.86 17.16 -3.34
C GLU A 533 -3.46 17.79 -4.60
N THR A 534 -3.32 19.11 -4.74
CA THR A 534 -3.79 19.85 -5.92
C THR A 534 -3.10 19.35 -7.18
N ALA A 535 -1.77 19.19 -7.18
CA ALA A 535 -1.02 18.63 -8.30
C ALA A 535 -1.40 17.17 -8.62
N THR A 536 -1.67 16.36 -7.61
CA THR A 536 -2.05 14.93 -7.80
C THR A 536 -3.48 14.78 -8.36
N SER A 537 -4.35 15.78 -8.10
CA SER A 537 -5.75 15.74 -8.51
C SER A 537 -6.02 16.33 -9.89
N ASN A 538 -5.09 17.10 -10.45
CA ASN A 538 -5.28 17.83 -11.71
C ASN A 538 -4.05 17.71 -12.61
N ASP A 539 -4.19 16.97 -13.71
CA ASP A 539 -3.11 16.70 -14.67
C ASP A 539 -2.57 17.98 -15.36
N ASN A 540 -3.28 19.12 -15.26
CA ASN A 540 -2.87 20.41 -15.83
C ASN A 540 -2.13 21.32 -14.84
N VAL A 541 -1.79 20.84 -13.63
CA VAL A 541 -1.11 21.61 -12.58
C VAL A 541 0.10 20.84 -12.06
N GLU A 542 1.27 21.43 -12.15
CA GLU A 542 2.55 20.84 -11.76
C GLU A 542 2.94 21.22 -10.33
N LEU A 543 3.56 20.31 -9.58
CA LEU A 543 4.09 20.62 -8.25
C LEU A 543 5.42 21.37 -8.39
N MET A 544 5.48 22.61 -7.88
CA MET A 544 6.73 23.39 -7.87
C MET A 544 7.62 22.92 -6.72
N GLY A 545 8.65 22.12 -7.04
CA GLY A 545 9.68 21.66 -6.11
C GLY A 545 11.08 21.90 -6.67
N LEU A 546 12.12 21.68 -5.84
CA LEU A 546 13.51 21.83 -6.26
C LEU A 546 13.86 20.94 -7.46
N ASP A 547 13.29 19.73 -7.52
CA ASP A 547 13.55 18.77 -8.61
C ASP A 547 12.76 19.07 -9.90
N HIS A 548 11.92 20.10 -9.89
CA HIS A 548 11.12 20.45 -11.07
C HIS A 548 12.03 20.88 -12.23
N PRO A 549 11.84 20.39 -13.47
CA PRO A 549 12.74 20.68 -14.60
C PRO A 549 12.99 22.18 -14.82
N LEU A 550 11.93 23.00 -14.77
CA LEU A 550 12.05 24.46 -14.91
C LEU A 550 12.81 25.11 -13.75
N VAL A 551 12.71 24.58 -12.52
CA VAL A 551 13.45 25.08 -11.37
C VAL A 551 14.92 24.70 -11.48
N GLN A 552 15.22 23.45 -11.86
CA GLN A 552 16.59 22.97 -12.10
C GLN A 552 17.27 23.72 -13.25
N GLU A 553 16.53 24.04 -14.31
CA GLU A 553 17.05 24.86 -15.42
C GLU A 553 17.48 26.24 -14.94
N GLU A 554 16.62 26.92 -14.16
CA GLU A 554 16.95 28.24 -13.62
C GLU A 554 18.08 28.18 -12.58
N LEU A 555 18.07 27.21 -11.67
CA LEU A 555 19.16 27.00 -10.71
C LEU A 555 20.49 26.72 -11.42
N GLY A 556 20.48 25.87 -12.44
CA GLY A 556 21.67 25.57 -13.25
C GLY A 556 22.21 26.81 -13.96
N ARG A 557 21.32 27.64 -14.54
CA ARG A 557 21.69 28.88 -15.20
C ARG A 557 22.37 29.87 -14.26
N TRP A 558 21.75 30.17 -13.12
CA TRP A 558 22.28 31.14 -12.16
C TRP A 558 23.57 30.67 -11.50
N ARG A 559 23.83 29.35 -11.44
CA ARG A 559 25.10 28.79 -10.97
C ARG A 559 26.28 28.98 -11.92
N ILE A 560 26.03 29.26 -13.20
CA ILE A 560 27.08 29.41 -14.23
C ILE A 560 27.42 30.89 -14.46
N VAL A 561 26.69 31.82 -13.83
CA VAL A 561 26.98 33.25 -13.94
C VAL A 561 28.33 33.53 -13.26
N PRO A 562 29.27 34.22 -13.95
CA PRO A 562 30.58 34.51 -13.38
C PRO A 562 30.48 35.34 -12.09
N PRO A 563 31.34 35.09 -11.09
CA PRO A 563 31.28 35.79 -9.81
C PRO A 563 31.50 37.31 -9.91
N GLU A 564 32.20 37.78 -10.95
CA GLU A 564 32.37 39.20 -11.24
C GLU A 564 31.02 39.93 -11.47
N ASP A 565 30.03 39.22 -11.99
CA ASP A 565 28.68 39.73 -12.28
C ASP A 565 27.70 39.52 -11.11
N LEU A 566 28.12 38.78 -10.08
CA LEU A 566 27.32 38.42 -8.90
C LEU A 566 27.70 39.26 -7.66
N GLY A 567 27.86 40.56 -7.88
CA GLY A 567 28.13 41.55 -6.85
C GLY A 567 26.95 42.49 -6.62
N ILE A 568 26.53 42.66 -5.36
CA ILE A 568 25.55 43.69 -4.98
C ILE A 568 26.12 44.62 -3.91
N ALA A 569 25.60 45.84 -3.83
CA ALA A 569 25.86 46.74 -2.72
C ALA A 569 24.56 46.98 -1.94
N VAL A 570 24.64 46.93 -0.61
CA VAL A 570 23.49 47.06 0.28
C VAL A 570 23.76 48.07 1.39
N ALA A 571 22.71 48.77 1.84
CA ALA A 571 22.78 49.72 2.94
C ALA A 571 22.44 49.04 4.28
N ALA A 572 23.33 49.15 5.28
CA ALA A 572 23.11 48.61 6.62
C ALA A 572 23.82 49.45 7.72
N GLU A 573 23.52 49.18 8.99
CA GLU A 573 24.18 49.81 10.13
C GLU A 573 25.56 49.19 10.38
N VAL A 574 26.59 49.68 9.68
CA VAL A 574 27.99 49.33 9.89
C VAL A 574 28.84 50.58 10.02
N ASP A 575 29.82 50.57 10.93
CA ASP A 575 30.71 51.71 11.18
C ASP A 575 31.64 52.01 10.00
N ASP A 576 32.11 50.96 9.34
CA ASP A 576 32.97 51.03 8.15
C ASP A 576 32.40 50.12 7.05
N PRO A 577 32.63 50.44 5.76
CA PRO A 577 32.27 49.56 4.66
C PRO A 577 32.91 48.16 4.77
N VAL A 578 32.12 47.12 4.57
CA VAL A 578 32.55 45.71 4.67
C VAL A 578 32.28 44.99 3.36
N LEU A 579 33.25 44.24 2.87
CA LEU A 579 33.08 43.30 1.76
C LEU A 579 32.80 41.91 2.32
N LEU A 580 31.60 41.38 2.08
CA LEU A 580 31.19 40.02 2.41
C LEU A 580 31.21 39.16 1.14
N SER A 581 32.04 38.13 1.11
CA SER A 581 32.16 37.18 -0.02
C SER A 581 31.66 35.80 0.37
N PHE A 582 31.14 35.05 -0.61
CA PHE A 582 30.61 33.70 -0.41
C PHE A 582 31.36 32.70 -1.29
N TRP A 583 31.88 31.63 -0.68
CA TRP A 583 32.71 30.65 -1.38
C TRP A 583 32.10 29.26 -1.30
N MET A 584 31.93 28.59 -2.44
CA MET A 584 31.63 27.16 -2.50
C MET A 584 32.92 26.41 -2.24
N VAL A 585 33.01 25.73 -1.10
CA VAL A 585 34.18 24.94 -0.75
C VAL A 585 33.81 23.46 -0.83
N GLU A 586 34.46 22.73 -1.73
CA GLU A 586 34.38 21.28 -1.79
C GLU A 586 35.67 20.70 -1.20
N THR A 587 35.53 19.86 -0.18
CA THR A 587 36.64 19.21 0.51
C THR A 587 36.55 17.71 0.30
N SER A 588 37.67 17.06 -0.05
CA SER A 588 37.77 15.62 -0.23
C SER A 588 38.70 14.98 0.81
N GLY A 589 38.20 13.97 1.53
CA GLY A 589 38.94 13.23 2.55
C GLY A 589 39.50 11.89 2.07
N LYS A 590 40.41 11.28 2.86
CA LYS A 590 41.08 10.00 2.56
C LYS A 590 40.13 8.81 2.32
N ASN A 591 38.91 8.85 2.86
CA ASN A 591 37.92 7.77 2.75
C ASN A 591 36.94 7.97 1.57
N GLY A 592 37.22 8.89 0.64
CA GLY A 592 36.31 9.24 -0.45
C GLY A 592 35.13 10.13 -0.02
N GLU A 593 35.12 10.60 1.23
CA GLU A 593 34.13 11.56 1.72
C GLU A 593 34.30 12.90 1.01
N ARG A 594 33.22 13.35 0.35
CA ARG A 594 33.11 14.70 -0.22
C ARG A 594 32.16 15.53 0.63
N ARG A 595 32.57 16.73 0.98
CA ARG A 595 31.75 17.70 1.69
C ARG A 595 31.76 19.03 0.95
N VAL A 596 30.57 19.57 0.69
CA VAL A 596 30.39 20.87 0.05
C VAL A 596 29.77 21.82 1.08
N VAL A 597 30.38 22.99 1.27
CA VAL A 597 29.92 24.02 2.23
C VAL A 597 30.06 25.40 1.59
N VAL A 598 29.08 26.29 1.83
CA VAL A 598 29.22 27.71 1.53
C VAL A 598 29.91 28.41 2.70
N GLN A 599 31.09 28.99 2.46
CA GLN A 599 31.89 29.67 3.45
C GLN A 599 31.83 31.20 3.24
N PRO A 600 31.15 31.96 4.12
CA PRO A 600 31.20 33.41 4.08
C PRO A 600 32.54 33.92 4.66
N ILE A 601 33.10 34.97 4.04
CA ILE A 601 34.29 35.70 4.53
C ILE A 601 33.99 37.19 4.43
N ALA A 602 34.05 37.89 5.56
CA ALA A 602 33.79 39.34 5.62
C ALA A 602 35.05 40.10 6.04
N VAL A 603 35.44 41.11 5.27
CA VAL A 603 36.62 41.94 5.54
C VAL A 603 36.32 43.43 5.37
N LYS A 604 36.95 44.26 6.21
CA LYS A 604 37.03 45.71 6.02
C LYS A 604 38.12 46.06 5.00
N GLN A 605 38.14 47.32 4.53
CA GLN A 605 39.14 47.81 3.58
C GLN A 605 40.58 47.69 4.08
N ASP A 606 40.81 47.78 5.40
CA ASP A 606 42.12 47.60 6.03
C ASP A 606 42.56 46.11 6.12
N GLY A 607 41.71 45.17 5.69
CA GLY A 607 41.93 43.73 5.76
C GLY A 607 41.47 43.07 7.07
N THR A 608 40.86 43.82 7.98
CA THR A 608 40.35 43.28 9.25
C THR A 608 39.11 42.40 9.01
N ARG A 609 39.15 41.14 9.47
CA ARG A 609 38.02 40.19 9.38
C ARG A 609 36.86 40.60 10.31
N VAL A 610 35.63 40.44 9.85
CA VAL A 610 34.41 40.78 10.60
C VAL A 610 33.48 39.56 10.80
N PRO A 611 33.76 38.66 11.76
CA PRO A 611 32.97 37.43 11.97
C PRO A 611 31.49 37.67 12.37
N ALA A 612 31.16 38.85 12.89
CA ALA A 612 29.78 39.22 13.20
C ALA A 612 28.93 39.34 11.93
N VAL A 613 29.50 39.89 10.85
CA VAL A 613 28.86 40.00 9.54
C VAL A 613 28.72 38.62 8.90
N GLU A 614 29.75 37.77 8.99
CA GLU A 614 29.71 36.39 8.48
C GLU A 614 28.58 35.56 9.10
N ARG A 615 28.33 35.73 10.41
CA ARG A 615 27.24 35.04 11.14
C ARG A 615 25.85 35.55 10.79
N GLN A 616 25.73 36.74 10.21
CA GLN A 616 24.45 37.40 9.88
C GLN A 616 24.29 37.61 8.37
N CYS A 617 24.94 36.80 7.54
CA CYS A 617 24.97 36.98 6.08
C CYS A 617 23.57 37.07 5.43
N GLU A 618 22.60 36.27 5.88
CA GLU A 618 21.21 36.30 5.38
C GLU A 618 20.54 37.67 5.56
N ARG A 619 20.84 38.39 6.66
CA ARG A 619 20.29 39.73 6.93
C ARG A 619 20.74 40.74 5.87
N TYR A 620 22.00 40.68 5.46
CA TYR A 620 22.56 41.61 4.49
C TYR A 620 22.09 41.33 3.06
N LEU A 621 21.88 40.05 2.71
CA LEU A 621 21.28 39.67 1.42
C LEU A 621 19.84 40.17 1.24
N GLN A 622 19.16 40.51 2.34
CA GLN A 622 17.79 41.06 2.35
C GLN A 622 17.77 42.59 2.55
N SER A 623 18.92 43.24 2.67
CA SER A 623 19.01 44.68 2.92
C SER A 623 18.78 45.48 1.63
N PRO A 624 18.30 46.74 1.73
CA PRO A 624 18.04 47.58 0.56
C PRO A 624 19.30 47.78 -0.29
N ILE A 625 19.15 47.64 -1.60
CA ILE A 625 20.24 47.87 -2.56
C ILE A 625 20.67 49.34 -2.52
N THR A 626 21.98 49.58 -2.59
CA THR A 626 22.59 50.91 -2.67
C THR A 626 23.66 50.94 -3.75
N THR A 627 24.29 52.09 -3.95
CA THR A 627 25.43 52.22 -4.87
C THR A 627 26.71 51.67 -4.22
N PRO A 628 27.53 50.91 -4.96
CA PRO A 628 28.81 50.40 -4.45
C PRO A 628 29.75 51.54 -4.10
N ARG A 629 30.53 51.36 -3.03
CA ARG A 629 31.49 52.38 -2.55
C ARG A 629 32.92 52.04 -2.97
N PHE A 630 33.23 50.76 -3.16
CA PHE A 630 34.54 50.33 -3.59
C PHE A 630 34.68 50.39 -5.12
N THR A 631 35.80 50.92 -5.60
CA THR A 631 36.17 50.82 -7.01
C THR A 631 36.52 49.36 -7.37
N PRO A 632 36.44 48.96 -8.64
CA PRO A 632 36.85 47.63 -9.08
C PRO A 632 38.27 47.25 -8.63
N ASP A 633 39.22 48.19 -8.71
CA ASP A 633 40.61 47.97 -8.28
C ASP A 633 40.72 47.75 -6.76
N GLN A 634 39.96 48.51 -5.97
CA GLN A 634 39.91 48.33 -4.51
C GLN A 634 39.34 46.95 -4.14
N ARG A 635 38.31 46.47 -4.86
CA ARG A 635 37.78 45.12 -4.64
C ARG A 635 38.82 44.05 -4.94
N LEU A 636 39.48 44.14 -6.09
CA LEU A 636 40.53 43.18 -6.49
C LEU A 636 41.67 43.15 -5.47
N GLU A 637 42.09 44.32 -4.96
CA GLU A 637 43.09 44.39 -3.89
C GLU A 637 42.58 43.71 -2.60
N MET A 638 41.34 43.97 -2.19
CA MET A 638 40.76 43.34 -1.01
C MET A 638 40.64 41.81 -1.16
N PHE A 639 40.24 41.31 -2.33
CA PHE A 639 40.14 39.89 -2.60
C PHE A 639 41.50 39.19 -2.47
N SER A 640 42.50 39.69 -3.18
CA SER A 640 43.86 39.11 -3.20
C SER A 640 44.62 39.27 -1.89
N ARG A 641 44.52 40.43 -1.23
CA ARG A 641 45.33 40.76 -0.05
C ARG A 641 44.70 40.28 1.26
N ALA A 642 43.38 40.21 1.35
CA ALA A 642 42.67 39.95 2.61
C ALA A 642 41.70 38.77 2.55
N VAL A 643 40.84 38.66 1.54
CA VAL A 643 39.79 37.63 1.48
C VAL A 643 40.38 36.23 1.27
N GLU A 644 41.14 36.02 0.19
CA GLU A 644 41.71 34.70 -0.14
C GLU A 644 42.65 34.17 0.96
N PRO A 645 43.59 34.96 1.51
CA PRO A 645 44.43 34.49 2.62
C PRO A 645 43.62 34.18 3.89
N THR A 646 42.49 34.85 4.11
CA THR A 646 41.61 34.59 5.26
C THR A 646 40.81 33.31 5.05
N LEU A 647 40.28 33.07 3.86
CA LEU A 647 39.64 31.80 3.49
C LEU A 647 40.62 30.63 3.66
N GLN A 648 41.84 30.75 3.15
CA GLN A 648 42.85 29.69 3.26
C GLN A 648 43.18 29.36 4.72
N ARG A 649 43.30 30.37 5.59
CA ARG A 649 43.53 30.17 7.03
C ARG A 649 42.35 29.49 7.71
N GLU A 650 41.12 29.90 7.38
CA GLU A 650 39.89 29.31 7.92
C GLU A 650 39.76 27.83 7.53
N LEU A 651 40.04 27.48 6.26
CA LEU A 651 39.99 26.11 5.78
C LEU A 651 41.06 25.21 6.42
N LYS A 652 42.27 25.74 6.65
CA LYS A 652 43.32 25.06 7.43
C LYS A 652 42.87 24.82 8.88
N HIS A 653 42.27 25.82 9.53
CA HIS A 653 41.81 25.70 10.91
C HIS A 653 40.67 24.67 11.06
N LYS A 654 39.77 24.59 10.08
CA LYS A 654 38.65 23.62 10.06
C LYS A 654 39.07 22.19 9.69
N GLY A 655 40.36 21.91 9.55
CA GLY A 655 40.89 20.57 9.24
C GLY A 655 40.68 20.11 7.80
N ALA A 656 40.10 20.95 6.93
CA ALA A 656 39.88 20.64 5.51
C ALA A 656 41.19 20.57 4.69
N ALA A 657 42.28 21.13 5.22
CA ALA A 657 43.59 21.18 4.58
C ALA A 657 44.75 20.64 5.45
N ASN A 658 44.46 20.03 6.62
CA ASN A 658 45.47 19.45 7.51
C ASN A 658 45.51 17.92 7.36
N GLY A 659 46.08 17.45 6.25
CA GLY A 659 46.23 16.04 5.86
C GLY A 659 46.17 15.88 4.35
N ASP A 660 46.50 14.71 3.78
CA ASP A 660 46.53 14.42 2.32
C ASP A 660 45.18 14.59 1.56
N GLY A 661 44.21 15.35 2.10
CA GLY A 661 42.98 15.75 1.41
C GLY A 661 43.19 16.98 0.54
N SER A 662 42.39 17.10 -0.53
CA SER A 662 42.37 18.29 -1.38
C SER A 662 41.07 19.06 -1.19
N TYR A 663 41.11 20.38 -1.41
CA TYR A 663 39.92 21.21 -1.47
C TYR A 663 39.92 22.05 -2.74
N SER A 664 38.73 22.35 -3.25
CA SER A 664 38.48 23.43 -4.21
C SER A 664 37.64 24.51 -3.54
N ALA A 665 37.89 25.77 -3.90
CA ALA A 665 37.11 26.90 -3.44
C ALA A 665 36.76 27.77 -4.64
N GLU A 666 35.47 28.00 -4.86
CA GLU A 666 34.95 28.80 -5.96
C GLU A 666 34.14 29.96 -5.38
N LEU A 667 34.43 31.20 -5.80
CA LEU A 667 33.64 32.36 -5.41
C LEU A 667 32.24 32.22 -6.03
N ILE A 668 31.18 32.41 -5.26
CA ILE A 668 29.79 32.36 -5.76
C ILE A 668 29.22 33.77 -5.92
N GLY A 669 29.75 34.76 -5.19
CA GLY A 669 29.30 36.14 -5.24
C GLY A 669 29.73 36.94 -4.02
N TYR A 670 29.42 38.24 -4.03
CA TYR A 670 29.81 39.16 -2.96
C TYR A 670 28.78 40.26 -2.71
N VAL A 671 28.84 40.83 -1.51
CA VAL A 671 27.98 41.89 -1.02
C VAL A 671 28.88 42.99 -0.43
N GLU A 672 28.79 44.19 -0.97
CA GLU A 672 29.34 45.40 -0.37
C GLU A 672 28.32 45.98 0.63
N ILE A 673 28.68 46.00 1.92
CA ILE A 673 27.83 46.54 2.97
C ILE A 673 28.29 47.96 3.27
N VAL A 674 27.42 48.94 3.04
CA VAL A 674 27.70 50.37 3.18
C VAL A 674 26.89 50.95 4.34
N GLY A 675 27.56 51.70 5.22
CA GLY A 675 26.95 52.38 6.38
C GLY A 675 25.89 53.42 5.96
N GLN A 676 24.75 53.49 6.66
CA GLN A 676 23.67 54.46 6.39
C GLN A 676 23.98 55.92 6.77
N GLY A 677 25.24 56.28 7.04
CA GLY A 677 25.62 57.60 7.57
C GLY A 677 26.97 58.14 7.10
N ALA A 678 27.42 57.80 5.89
CA ALA A 678 28.65 58.35 5.29
C ALA A 678 28.41 58.91 3.89
#